data_AF-A0A1Y1UKX4-F1
#
_entry.id   AF-A0A1Y1UKX4-F1
#
_cell.length_a   1.000
_cell.length_b   1.000
_cell.length_c   1.000
_cell.angle_alpha   90.00
_cell.angle_beta   90.00
_cell.angle_gamma   90.00
#
_symmetry.space_group_name_H-M   'P 1'
#
loop_
_entity.id
_entity.type
_entity.pdbx_description
1 polymer ?
#
loop_
_entity_poly.entity_id
_entity_poly.type
_entity_poly.pdbx_seq_one_letter_code
_entity_poly.pdbx_strand_id
1 'polypeptide(L)'
;MSPWLLERAQWSLVLLPSVILLLALPVCRTPLRFMWNCFVKPFLRSYGDQKEQLEGFYQGQADVYDSTRSHLLKGRETMLQLLASHLKAQPTPLSGARPKIWVDIGGGTGFNIEKMQVDEYLPITWFDAVYLVDLCEPLLEVARKRFAAKGWKNVHVLCQDASKFTIPEWESGALDPRGTDVEIPSFYSLLDRCDQVLDPKRGLMGVVDFYTSRDLGSKERAIGTMSKRMSWFAKWFWESWFELDHVHLHASRRDYLEYKMGTIKLYNGRNNFLNSWFIQIPYYIFIGCSRGRDASAAAEAFEKLAGNRLGRDSSGLLTPTSPFTMSPFATPLSEKNHFIPDLSLGPSAAEMEQTIFDVGAPFSPFHYQLRKAWRVPYLEEKIHEQFRTHIYGWTWEDPDIDVKRLGIKKDDHVLAITSAGDNVLHYALAANCERIHAVDMNPCQGHILELKLAAIQTLEYSDFWQTFGEGRHPDFDRLLDSKLAPFLSSHAYAYWKTHAGQFKRNFYFRGYSGWALRLAQVAFFLAGVSKDVKQLCRASSTAEQKRIWDSRLRPVLFNRVMMKMFLGNPIFNWHALGVPRNQMNCFLQDGTVEDFCKATLDPVPGLTTLKDDNYFFFLCLNGRYTRASCPAYLKPEGFSTLKADKVNNSFKLHTDTILNVLRGLEDGSLTKIIVMDSMDWFDPIPPETPMPTGRAPDESDESPEEAYEHLRSELDYEIVEMRRVLKSGGMAVWRSAAKRPWYCQRFEAAGFKVEPIDIRENGKAIDRVNMYASFWRAIKS
;
A
#
# COMPACT_ATOMS: atom_id res chain seq x y z
N MET A 1 -23.01 -64.72 17.10
CA MET A 1 -23.15 -63.29 16.69
C MET A 1 -21.75 -62.72 16.59
N SER A 2 -21.38 -62.16 15.43
CA SER A 2 -19.99 -61.77 15.15
C SER A 2 -19.57 -60.50 15.94
N PRO A 3 -18.28 -60.38 16.32
CA PRO A 3 -17.74 -59.21 17.04
C PRO A 3 -17.95 -57.87 16.31
N TRP A 4 -18.22 -57.93 15.01
CA TRP A 4 -18.43 -56.80 14.11
C TRP A 4 -19.71 -55.99 14.39
N LEU A 5 -20.73 -56.61 15.00
CA LEU A 5 -22.00 -55.92 15.31
C LEU A 5 -21.95 -55.15 16.65
N LEU A 6 -21.07 -55.55 17.57
CA LEU A 6 -20.90 -54.89 18.87
C LEU A 6 -20.09 -53.59 18.78
N GLU A 7 -19.09 -53.52 17.89
CA GLU A 7 -18.33 -52.28 17.64
C GLU A 7 -19.22 -51.18 17.02
N ARG A 8 -20.06 -51.51 16.03
CA ARG A 8 -20.97 -50.51 15.44
C ARG A 8 -21.98 -49.95 16.44
N ALA A 9 -22.44 -50.75 17.40
CA ALA A 9 -23.36 -50.32 18.44
C ALA A 9 -22.68 -49.37 19.45
N GLN A 10 -21.41 -49.59 19.78
CA GLN A 10 -20.65 -48.72 20.68
C GLN A 10 -20.32 -47.36 20.04
N TRP A 11 -19.99 -47.31 18.75
CA TRP A 11 -19.77 -46.03 18.06
C TRP A 11 -21.04 -45.20 17.93
N SER A 12 -22.19 -45.85 17.68
CA SER A 12 -23.49 -45.16 17.61
C SER A 12 -23.98 -44.68 18.99
N LEU A 13 -23.67 -45.39 20.06
CA LEU A 13 -23.95 -44.97 21.45
C LEU A 13 -23.07 -43.82 21.95
N VAL A 14 -21.91 -43.56 21.35
CA VAL A 14 -21.04 -42.41 21.70
C VAL A 14 -21.25 -41.22 20.75
N LEU A 15 -21.50 -41.48 19.47
CA LEU A 15 -21.76 -40.43 18.47
C LEU A 15 -23.11 -39.74 18.67
N LEU A 16 -24.19 -40.47 18.97
CA LEU A 16 -25.50 -39.84 19.17
C LEU A 16 -25.51 -38.83 20.33
N PRO A 17 -25.03 -39.17 21.55
CA PRO A 17 -24.99 -38.22 22.65
C PRO A 17 -24.04 -37.05 22.38
N SER A 18 -22.93 -37.28 21.68
CA SER A 18 -21.98 -36.22 21.30
C SER A 18 -22.58 -35.25 20.28
N VAL A 19 -23.36 -35.77 19.31
CA VAL A 19 -24.12 -34.95 18.34
C VAL A 19 -25.28 -34.23 19.02
N ILE A 20 -25.96 -34.85 19.98
CA ILE A 20 -27.02 -34.22 20.79
C ILE A 20 -26.44 -33.13 21.70
N LEU A 21 -25.26 -33.35 22.29
CA LEU A 21 -24.53 -32.35 23.09
C LEU A 21 -24.06 -31.18 22.24
N LEU A 22 -23.55 -31.44 21.03
CA LEU A 22 -23.24 -30.42 20.02
C LEU A 22 -24.50 -29.67 19.56
N LEU A 23 -25.65 -30.33 19.40
CA LEU A 23 -26.93 -29.69 19.05
C LEU A 23 -27.52 -28.87 20.22
N ALA A 24 -27.23 -29.24 21.46
CA ALA A 24 -27.72 -28.59 22.67
C ALA A 24 -26.91 -27.34 23.08
N LEU A 25 -25.65 -27.21 22.61
CA LEU A 25 -24.82 -26.03 22.87
C LEU A 25 -25.35 -24.82 22.07
N PRO A 26 -25.65 -23.68 22.72
CA PRO A 26 -26.16 -22.47 22.04
C PRO A 26 -25.25 -21.98 20.91
N VAL A 27 -23.94 -22.17 21.06
CA VAL A 27 -22.90 -21.78 20.10
C VAL A 27 -22.98 -22.58 18.79
N CYS A 28 -23.47 -23.82 18.83
CA CYS A 28 -23.53 -24.73 17.69
C CYS A 28 -24.91 -24.73 17.00
N ARG A 29 -25.96 -24.27 17.70
CA ARG A 29 -27.34 -24.21 17.19
C ARG A 29 -27.49 -23.32 15.96
N THR A 30 -26.79 -22.19 15.91
CA THR A 30 -26.79 -21.25 14.78
C THR A 30 -26.11 -21.85 13.53
N PRO A 31 -24.86 -22.35 13.60
CA PRO A 31 -24.23 -23.08 12.50
C PRO A 31 -25.05 -24.28 12.00
N LEU A 32 -25.65 -25.07 12.90
CA LEU A 32 -26.43 -26.26 12.53
C LEU A 32 -27.76 -25.90 11.83
N ARG A 33 -28.45 -24.84 12.27
CA ARG A 33 -29.62 -24.30 11.56
C ARG A 33 -29.25 -23.75 10.19
N PHE A 34 -28.11 -23.06 10.09
CA PHE A 34 -27.60 -22.60 8.81
C PHE A 34 -27.28 -23.78 7.88
N MET A 35 -26.54 -24.78 8.36
CA MET A 35 -26.22 -25.99 7.60
C MET A 35 -27.46 -26.77 7.15
N TRP A 36 -28.47 -26.91 8.01
CA TRP A 36 -29.73 -27.55 7.63
C TRP A 36 -30.43 -26.82 6.48
N ASN A 37 -30.49 -25.49 6.56
CA ASN A 37 -31.19 -24.70 5.55
C ASN A 37 -30.38 -24.50 4.24
N CYS A 38 -29.06 -24.56 4.29
CA CYS A 38 -28.18 -24.46 3.11
C CYS A 38 -27.93 -25.82 2.44
N PHE A 39 -27.69 -26.89 3.22
CA PHE A 39 -27.25 -28.18 2.67
C PHE A 39 -28.32 -29.26 2.61
N VAL A 40 -29.45 -29.13 3.32
CA VAL A 40 -30.47 -30.20 3.40
C VAL A 40 -31.83 -29.75 2.88
N LYS A 41 -32.29 -28.57 3.28
CA LYS A 41 -33.59 -28.02 2.88
C LYS A 41 -33.76 -27.78 1.37
N PRO A 42 -32.72 -27.33 0.60
CA PRO A 42 -32.88 -27.07 -0.84
C PRO A 42 -33.08 -28.36 -1.65
N PHE A 43 -32.48 -29.48 -1.23
CA PHE A 43 -32.70 -30.79 -1.87
C PHE A 43 -34.11 -31.37 -1.63
N LEU A 44 -34.86 -30.83 -0.66
CA LEU A 44 -36.18 -31.33 -0.26
C LEU A 44 -37.35 -30.52 -0.85
N ARG A 45 -37.10 -29.36 -1.48
CA ARG A 45 -38.15 -28.51 -2.08
C ARG A 45 -37.66 -27.85 -3.37
N SER A 46 -38.41 -28.05 -4.45
CA SER A 46 -38.28 -27.27 -5.68
C SER A 46 -39.10 -25.99 -5.53
N TYR A 47 -38.46 -24.83 -5.69
CA TYR A 47 -39.08 -23.52 -5.61
C TYR A 47 -39.09 -22.86 -6.99
N GLY A 48 -40.15 -22.11 -7.31
CA GLY A 48 -40.34 -21.42 -8.59
C GLY A 48 -39.45 -20.18 -8.74
N ASP A 49 -40.03 -19.00 -8.55
CA ASP A 49 -39.40 -17.70 -8.84
C ASP A 49 -38.32 -17.30 -7.81
N GLN A 50 -37.37 -16.44 -8.20
CA GLN A 50 -36.22 -16.02 -7.37
C GLN A 50 -36.67 -15.40 -6.03
N LYS A 51 -37.79 -14.66 -6.04
CA LYS A 51 -38.37 -14.05 -4.84
C LYS A 51 -38.91 -15.11 -3.87
N GLU A 52 -39.66 -16.09 -4.35
CA GLU A 52 -40.21 -17.18 -3.52
C GLU A 52 -39.10 -18.07 -2.94
N GLN A 53 -38.03 -18.28 -3.70
CA GLN A 53 -36.81 -18.96 -3.24
C GLN A 53 -36.15 -18.22 -2.06
N LEU A 54 -35.95 -16.91 -2.19
CA LEU A 54 -35.34 -16.07 -1.14
C LEU A 54 -36.22 -15.99 0.11
N GLU A 55 -37.52 -15.77 -0.06
CA GLU A 55 -38.48 -15.71 1.06
C GLU A 55 -38.54 -17.05 1.82
N GLY A 56 -38.66 -18.18 1.11
CA GLY A 56 -38.67 -19.51 1.73
C GLY A 56 -37.36 -19.88 2.44
N PHE A 57 -36.22 -19.34 1.98
CA PHE A 57 -34.91 -19.52 2.60
C PHE A 57 -34.76 -18.69 3.89
N TYR A 58 -35.19 -17.43 3.89
CA TYR A 58 -34.97 -16.49 5.00
C TYR A 58 -36.06 -16.47 6.07
N GLN A 59 -37.29 -16.89 5.77
CA GLN A 59 -38.41 -16.87 6.72
C GLN A 59 -38.14 -17.62 8.04
N GLY A 60 -37.28 -18.66 8.02
CA GLY A 60 -36.90 -19.43 9.21
C GLY A 60 -35.60 -18.99 9.90
N GLN A 61 -34.91 -17.97 9.37
CA GLN A 61 -33.56 -17.56 9.80
C GLN A 61 -33.36 -16.04 9.91
N ALA A 62 -34.38 -15.22 9.63
CA ALA A 62 -34.29 -13.76 9.65
C ALA A 62 -33.67 -13.22 10.96
N ASP A 63 -34.03 -13.81 12.12
CA ASP A 63 -33.54 -13.39 13.44
C ASP A 63 -32.05 -13.68 13.68
N VAL A 64 -31.48 -14.66 12.95
CA VAL A 64 -30.10 -15.13 13.11
C VAL A 64 -29.20 -14.64 11.95
N TYR A 65 -29.82 -14.13 10.88
CA TYR A 65 -29.21 -13.71 9.64
C TYR A 65 -28.01 -12.78 9.82
N ASP A 66 -28.14 -11.74 10.64
CA ASP A 66 -27.07 -10.76 10.88
C ASP A 66 -25.85 -11.40 11.56
N SER A 67 -26.10 -12.28 12.53
CA SER A 67 -25.05 -12.99 13.24
C SER A 67 -24.30 -13.94 12.31
N THR A 68 -24.99 -14.68 11.43
CA THR A 68 -24.33 -15.59 10.50
C THR A 68 -23.59 -14.85 9.39
N ARG A 69 -24.20 -13.80 8.81
CA ARG A 69 -23.62 -13.03 7.70
C ARG A 69 -22.39 -12.23 8.12
N SER A 70 -22.36 -11.66 9.32
CA SER A 70 -21.18 -10.94 9.87
C SER A 70 -19.99 -11.86 10.16
N HIS A 71 -20.21 -13.16 10.32
CA HIS A 71 -19.14 -14.15 10.46
C HIS A 71 -18.61 -14.64 9.10
N LEU A 72 -19.47 -14.71 8.07
CA LEU A 72 -19.12 -15.17 6.73
C LEU A 72 -18.49 -14.08 5.84
N LEU A 73 -19.14 -12.92 5.69
CA LEU A 73 -18.63 -11.82 4.87
C LEU A 73 -17.98 -10.76 5.76
N LYS A 74 -16.70 -10.95 6.05
CA LYS A 74 -15.86 -9.93 6.69
C LYS A 74 -15.67 -8.77 5.71
N GLY A 75 -15.69 -7.53 6.20
CA GLY A 75 -15.44 -6.35 5.38
C GLY A 75 -16.59 -5.35 5.26
N ARG A 76 -17.83 -5.71 5.60
CA ARG A 76 -18.96 -4.75 5.60
C ARG A 76 -18.68 -3.52 6.46
N GLU A 77 -18.29 -3.72 7.72
CA GLU A 77 -17.97 -2.61 8.62
C GLU A 77 -16.79 -1.78 8.11
N THR A 78 -15.74 -2.42 7.59
CA THR A 78 -14.60 -1.73 6.97
C THR A 78 -15.04 -0.92 5.75
N MET A 79 -15.92 -1.44 4.88
CA MET A 79 -16.46 -0.68 3.75
C MET A 79 -17.22 0.57 4.23
N LEU A 80 -18.07 0.45 5.26
CA LEU A 80 -18.80 1.59 5.80
C LEU A 80 -17.84 2.65 6.36
N GLN A 81 -16.78 2.22 7.07
CA GLN A 81 -15.74 3.13 7.55
C GLN A 81 -15.00 3.83 6.41
N LEU A 82 -14.66 3.08 5.35
CA LEU A 82 -14.00 3.64 4.16
C LEU A 82 -14.90 4.65 3.45
N LEU A 83 -16.19 4.33 3.23
CA LEU A 83 -17.15 5.28 2.66
C LEU A 83 -17.25 6.54 3.51
N ALA A 84 -17.44 6.38 4.83
CA ALA A 84 -17.55 7.50 5.75
C ALA A 84 -16.30 8.38 5.76
N SER A 85 -15.10 7.78 5.80
CA SER A 85 -13.84 8.53 5.81
C SER A 85 -13.60 9.25 4.48
N HIS A 86 -13.92 8.62 3.35
CA HIS A 86 -13.79 9.26 2.03
C HIS A 86 -14.79 10.39 1.84
N LEU A 87 -16.04 10.25 2.32
CA LEU A 87 -17.05 11.32 2.30
C LEU A 87 -16.60 12.54 3.12
N LYS A 88 -16.05 12.31 4.33
CA LYS A 88 -15.53 13.38 5.21
C LYS A 88 -14.32 14.09 4.60
N ALA A 89 -13.47 13.37 3.87
CA ALA A 89 -12.23 13.90 3.31
C ALA A 89 -12.41 14.63 1.95
N GLN A 90 -13.64 14.72 1.41
CA GLN A 90 -13.85 15.38 0.12
C GLN A 90 -13.58 16.90 0.18
N PRO A 91 -12.89 17.48 -0.82
CA PRO A 91 -12.27 18.81 -0.73
C PRO A 91 -13.22 20.02 -0.89
N THR A 92 -14.43 19.86 -1.40
CA THR A 92 -15.32 21.00 -1.72
C THR A 92 -16.53 21.03 -0.77
N PRO A 93 -16.91 22.18 -0.20
CA PRO A 93 -18.24 22.35 0.41
C PRO A 93 -19.34 22.11 -0.64
N LEU A 94 -20.53 21.68 -0.24
CA LEU A 94 -21.67 21.57 -1.16
C LEU A 94 -22.05 22.98 -1.65
N SER A 95 -21.46 23.43 -2.76
CA SER A 95 -21.94 24.59 -3.49
C SER A 95 -23.18 24.19 -4.27
N GLY A 96 -24.35 24.52 -3.73
CA GLY A 96 -25.66 24.08 -4.21
C GLY A 96 -26.22 22.95 -3.34
N ALA A 97 -27.39 23.20 -2.75
CA ALA A 97 -28.07 22.30 -1.83
C ALA A 97 -28.68 21.07 -2.56
N ARG A 98 -27.82 20.19 -3.10
CA ARG A 98 -28.28 18.86 -3.52
C ARG A 98 -28.44 17.98 -2.28
N PRO A 99 -29.57 17.27 -2.13
CA PRO A 99 -29.78 16.40 -0.99
C PRO A 99 -28.77 15.25 -0.99
N LYS A 100 -28.27 14.90 0.19
CA LYS A 100 -27.40 13.76 0.44
C LYS A 100 -28.27 12.52 0.61
N ILE A 101 -28.37 11.73 -0.43
CA ILE A 101 -29.17 10.51 -0.43
C ILE A 101 -28.24 9.29 -0.35
N TRP A 102 -28.58 8.34 0.52
CA TRP A 102 -27.94 7.02 0.56
C TRP A 102 -28.94 5.94 0.17
N VAL A 103 -28.59 5.11 -0.82
CA VAL A 103 -29.35 3.90 -1.18
C VAL A 103 -28.56 2.66 -0.75
N ASP A 104 -29.13 1.83 0.13
CA ASP A 104 -28.59 0.54 0.58
C ASP A 104 -29.29 -0.60 -0.18
N ILE A 105 -28.64 -1.08 -1.23
CA ILE A 105 -29.15 -2.12 -2.13
C ILE A 105 -28.84 -3.50 -1.56
N GLY A 106 -29.87 -4.35 -1.45
CA GLY A 106 -29.76 -5.65 -0.77
C GLY A 106 -29.52 -5.47 0.73
N GLY A 107 -30.14 -4.43 1.31
CA GLY A 107 -29.91 -4.03 2.71
C GLY A 107 -30.46 -5.02 3.74
N GLY A 108 -31.33 -5.95 3.33
CA GLY A 108 -31.94 -6.98 4.17
C GLY A 108 -32.56 -6.40 5.44
N THR A 109 -32.03 -6.81 6.59
CA THR A 109 -32.47 -6.39 7.94
C THR A 109 -32.08 -4.95 8.32
N GLY A 110 -31.41 -4.22 7.43
CA GLY A 110 -30.96 -2.84 7.71
C GLY A 110 -29.70 -2.72 8.56
N PHE A 111 -28.90 -3.78 8.63
CA PHE A 111 -27.67 -3.82 9.43
C PHE A 111 -26.66 -2.71 9.06
N ASN A 112 -26.46 -2.42 7.77
CA ASN A 112 -25.50 -1.39 7.34
C ASN A 112 -25.87 -0.01 7.87
N ILE A 113 -27.16 0.34 7.75
CA ILE A 113 -27.72 1.61 8.22
C ILE A 113 -27.54 1.74 9.73
N GLU A 114 -27.84 0.67 10.49
CA GLU A 114 -27.63 0.69 11.94
C GLU A 114 -26.15 0.88 12.32
N LYS A 115 -25.25 0.15 11.65
CA LYS A 115 -23.82 0.21 11.92
C LYS A 115 -23.21 1.57 11.61
N MET A 116 -23.69 2.25 10.56
CA MET A 116 -23.23 3.60 10.20
C MET A 116 -23.37 4.59 11.37
N GLN A 117 -24.49 4.52 12.11
CA GLN A 117 -24.74 5.34 13.31
C GLN A 117 -23.97 4.85 14.55
N VAL A 118 -24.13 3.56 14.88
CA VAL A 118 -23.75 3.01 16.19
C VAL A 118 -22.25 3.11 16.44
N ASP A 119 -21.45 2.91 15.39
CA ASP A 119 -20.00 2.98 15.49
C ASP A 119 -19.46 4.40 15.20
N GLU A 120 -20.36 5.40 15.18
CA GLU A 120 -20.08 6.83 14.97
C GLU A 120 -19.33 7.13 13.65
N TYR A 121 -19.55 6.32 12.61
CA TYR A 121 -18.96 6.55 11.30
C TYR A 121 -19.53 7.81 10.66
N LEU A 122 -20.85 7.87 10.47
CA LEU A 122 -21.59 9.06 10.07
C LEU A 122 -22.98 9.02 10.71
N PRO A 123 -23.46 10.11 11.31
CA PRO A 123 -24.79 10.10 11.86
C PRO A 123 -25.82 9.95 10.73
N ILE A 124 -26.93 9.23 10.93
CA ILE A 124 -27.98 9.07 9.92
C ILE A 124 -28.62 10.41 9.55
N THR A 125 -28.59 11.38 10.47
CA THR A 125 -28.98 12.78 10.22
C THR A 125 -28.02 13.54 9.30
N TRP A 126 -26.86 12.97 8.97
CA TRP A 126 -25.97 13.52 7.95
C TRP A 126 -26.57 13.40 6.54
N PHE A 127 -27.42 12.39 6.33
CA PHE A 127 -28.15 12.16 5.08
C PHE A 127 -29.54 12.79 5.16
N ASP A 128 -29.95 13.46 4.08
CA ASP A 128 -31.30 14.01 3.97
C ASP A 128 -32.34 12.89 3.83
N ALA A 129 -31.98 11.80 3.13
CA ALA A 129 -32.78 10.58 3.04
C ALA A 129 -31.89 9.33 2.90
N VAL A 130 -32.34 8.22 3.49
CA VAL A 130 -31.73 6.89 3.36
C VAL A 130 -32.78 5.90 2.88
N TYR A 131 -32.51 5.20 1.77
CA TYR A 131 -33.39 4.22 1.16
C TYR A 131 -32.80 2.82 1.29
N LEU A 132 -33.52 1.92 1.97
CA LEU A 132 -33.19 0.50 1.98
C LEU A 132 -34.02 -0.20 0.91
N VAL A 133 -33.36 -0.86 -0.06
CA VAL A 133 -34.00 -1.60 -1.15
C VAL A 133 -33.66 -3.09 -1.02
N ASP A 134 -34.68 -3.94 -0.91
CA ASP A 134 -34.52 -5.41 -0.90
C ASP A 134 -35.73 -6.09 -1.56
N LEU A 135 -35.55 -7.33 -2.01
CA LEU A 135 -36.61 -8.16 -2.61
C LEU A 135 -37.35 -9.02 -1.55
N CYS A 136 -36.79 -9.17 -0.35
CA CYS A 136 -37.28 -10.10 0.67
C CYS A 136 -38.06 -9.39 1.79
N GLU A 137 -39.39 -9.43 1.72
CA GLU A 137 -40.27 -8.76 2.69
C GLU A 137 -40.03 -9.16 4.16
N PRO A 138 -39.81 -10.46 4.51
CA PRO A 138 -39.50 -10.83 5.90
C PRO A 138 -38.27 -10.13 6.50
N LEU A 139 -37.23 -9.87 5.69
CA LEU A 139 -36.04 -9.13 6.16
C LEU A 139 -36.36 -7.65 6.35
N LEU A 140 -37.19 -7.09 5.46
CA LEU A 140 -37.65 -5.71 5.54
C LEU A 140 -38.51 -5.44 6.77
N GLU A 141 -39.34 -6.40 7.20
CA GLU A 141 -40.09 -6.27 8.46
C GLU A 141 -39.16 -6.12 9.67
N VAL A 142 -38.07 -6.87 9.71
CA VAL A 142 -37.03 -6.73 10.75
C VAL A 142 -36.39 -5.33 10.67
N ALA A 143 -36.07 -4.86 9.47
CA ALA A 143 -35.51 -3.52 9.26
C ALA A 143 -36.46 -2.41 9.73
N ARG A 144 -37.75 -2.47 9.39
CA ARG A 144 -38.75 -1.48 9.83
C ARG A 144 -38.87 -1.44 11.35
N LYS A 145 -38.93 -2.60 12.02
CA LYS A 145 -38.94 -2.69 13.49
C LYS A 145 -37.68 -2.07 14.10
N ARG A 146 -36.51 -2.39 13.53
CA ARG A 146 -35.20 -1.84 13.96
C ARG A 146 -35.17 -0.32 13.84
N PHE A 147 -35.59 0.24 12.70
CA PHE A 147 -35.57 1.68 12.47
C PHE A 147 -36.61 2.42 13.31
N ALA A 148 -37.81 1.86 13.49
CA ALA A 148 -38.84 2.40 14.37
C ALA A 148 -38.35 2.49 15.83
N ALA A 149 -37.65 1.46 16.32
CA ALA A 149 -37.06 1.46 17.66
C ALA A 149 -35.98 2.54 17.85
N LYS A 150 -35.30 2.97 16.78
CA LYS A 150 -34.31 4.06 16.79
C LYS A 150 -34.92 5.45 16.54
N GLY A 151 -36.18 5.52 16.14
CA GLY A 151 -36.89 6.78 15.88
C GLY A 151 -36.44 7.54 14.63
N TRP A 152 -35.80 6.87 13.66
CA TRP A 152 -35.36 7.53 12.42
C TRP A 152 -36.54 7.81 11.49
N LYS A 153 -36.67 9.07 11.05
CA LYS A 153 -37.75 9.53 10.16
C LYS A 153 -37.32 9.72 8.71
N ASN A 154 -36.01 9.80 8.47
CA ASN A 154 -35.39 9.98 7.16
C ASN A 154 -34.91 8.64 6.55
N VAL A 155 -35.40 7.50 7.07
CA VAL A 155 -35.05 6.16 6.57
C VAL A 155 -36.31 5.50 6.01
N HIS A 156 -36.24 5.10 4.76
CA HIS A 156 -37.35 4.55 3.98
C HIS A 156 -37.02 3.12 3.57
N VAL A 157 -38.01 2.22 3.67
CA VAL A 157 -37.83 0.79 3.36
C VAL A 157 -38.69 0.41 2.16
N LEU A 158 -38.05 0.01 1.07
CA LEU A 158 -38.67 -0.27 -0.22
C LEU A 158 -38.50 -1.76 -0.59
N CYS A 159 -39.62 -2.45 -0.78
CA CYS A 159 -39.64 -3.82 -1.31
C CYS A 159 -39.69 -3.78 -2.83
N GLN A 160 -38.53 -3.72 -3.48
CA GLN A 160 -38.39 -3.52 -4.92
C GLN A 160 -37.19 -4.28 -5.47
N ASP A 161 -37.20 -4.56 -6.77
CA ASP A 161 -36.06 -5.11 -7.50
C ASP A 161 -34.93 -4.08 -7.61
N ALA A 162 -33.73 -4.46 -7.21
CA ALA A 162 -32.54 -3.61 -7.27
C ALA A 162 -32.19 -3.12 -8.68
N SER A 163 -32.55 -3.85 -9.74
CA SER A 163 -32.34 -3.43 -11.13
C SER A 163 -33.39 -2.43 -11.62
N LYS A 164 -34.53 -2.29 -10.92
CA LYS A 164 -35.69 -1.50 -11.35
C LYS A 164 -36.20 -0.49 -10.30
N PHE A 165 -35.50 -0.33 -9.17
CA PHE A 165 -36.02 0.45 -8.04
C PHE A 165 -36.24 1.94 -8.38
N THR A 166 -37.31 2.54 -7.87
CA THR A 166 -37.60 3.98 -7.96
C THR A 166 -37.70 4.58 -6.56
N ILE A 167 -37.10 5.76 -6.38
CA ILE A 167 -37.25 6.54 -5.15
C ILE A 167 -38.25 7.68 -5.35
N PRO A 168 -39.01 8.10 -4.32
CA PRO A 168 -40.08 9.09 -4.44
C PRO A 168 -39.64 10.44 -5.02
N GLU A 169 -38.39 10.85 -4.79
CA GLU A 169 -37.84 12.12 -5.30
C GLU A 169 -37.72 12.12 -6.83
N TRP A 170 -37.57 10.95 -7.46
CA TRP A 170 -37.49 10.81 -8.92
C TRP A 170 -38.86 11.01 -9.58
N GLU A 171 -39.93 10.55 -8.93
CA GLU A 171 -41.31 10.67 -9.44
C GLU A 171 -41.82 12.12 -9.37
N SER A 172 -41.25 12.94 -8.48
CA SER A 172 -41.57 14.37 -8.35
C SER A 172 -40.98 15.28 -9.43
N GLY A 173 -40.13 14.73 -10.32
CA GLY A 173 -39.45 15.49 -11.39
C GLY A 173 -38.26 16.34 -10.93
N ALA A 174 -37.83 16.23 -9.68
CA ALA A 174 -36.70 17.00 -9.12
C ALA A 174 -35.31 16.49 -9.57
N LEU A 175 -35.23 15.23 -10.04
CA LEU A 175 -34.03 14.55 -10.54
C LEU A 175 -34.46 13.64 -11.71
N ASP A 176 -33.90 13.81 -12.90
CA ASP A 176 -34.24 13.05 -14.13
C ASP A 176 -33.44 11.73 -14.21
N PRO A 177 -34.05 10.54 -14.06
CA PRO A 177 -33.36 9.26 -14.13
C PRO A 177 -33.81 8.52 -15.39
N ARG A 178 -33.47 9.01 -16.58
CA ARG A 178 -33.75 8.27 -17.82
C ARG A 178 -32.68 7.19 -18.04
N GLY A 179 -33.06 5.94 -17.80
CA GLY A 179 -32.36 4.75 -18.27
C GLY A 179 -33.22 4.02 -19.31
N THR A 180 -32.62 3.65 -20.45
CA THR A 180 -33.25 2.85 -21.51
C THR A 180 -33.48 1.41 -21.04
N ASP A 181 -34.69 0.88 -21.28
CA ASP A 181 -35.04 -0.53 -21.10
C ASP A 181 -34.25 -1.40 -22.09
N VAL A 182 -33.12 -1.96 -21.65
CA VAL A 182 -32.40 -2.99 -22.42
C VAL A 182 -32.34 -4.26 -21.57
N GLU A 183 -32.88 -5.36 -22.10
CA GLU A 183 -32.86 -6.69 -21.48
C GLU A 183 -31.45 -7.29 -21.50
N ILE A 184 -30.61 -6.89 -20.54
CA ILE A 184 -29.28 -7.44 -20.26
C ILE A 184 -29.32 -8.08 -18.86
N PRO A 185 -28.54 -9.16 -18.56
CA PRO A 185 -28.67 -9.92 -17.31
C PRO A 185 -28.56 -9.06 -16.04
N SER A 186 -29.30 -9.45 -14.98
CA SER A 186 -29.67 -8.63 -13.80
C SER A 186 -28.55 -7.86 -13.07
N PHE A 187 -27.31 -8.36 -13.06
CA PHE A 187 -26.17 -7.68 -12.41
C PHE A 187 -25.60 -6.50 -13.22
N TYR A 188 -25.52 -6.64 -14.55
CA TYR A 188 -24.98 -5.58 -15.42
C TYR A 188 -25.92 -4.37 -15.43
N SER A 189 -27.22 -4.63 -15.60
CA SER A 189 -28.28 -3.62 -15.56
C SER A 189 -28.36 -2.90 -14.21
N LEU A 190 -28.11 -3.60 -13.10
CA LEU A 190 -27.99 -2.99 -11.77
C LEU A 190 -26.83 -1.98 -11.72
N LEU A 191 -25.63 -2.37 -12.18
CA LEU A 191 -24.47 -1.48 -12.16
C LEU A 191 -24.62 -0.29 -13.10
N ASP A 192 -25.24 -0.49 -14.26
CA ASP A 192 -25.55 0.60 -15.18
C ASP A 192 -26.51 1.61 -14.55
N ARG A 193 -27.54 1.14 -13.86
CA ARG A 193 -28.45 2.00 -13.09
C ARG A 193 -27.72 2.73 -11.96
N CYS A 194 -26.86 2.04 -11.22
CA CYS A 194 -26.07 2.64 -10.15
C CYS A 194 -25.19 3.80 -10.67
N ASP A 195 -24.52 3.64 -11.81
CA ASP A 195 -23.71 4.71 -12.42
C ASP A 195 -24.57 5.92 -12.86
N GLN A 196 -25.77 5.67 -13.41
CA GLN A 196 -26.71 6.72 -13.83
C GLN A 196 -27.22 7.59 -12.67
N VAL A 197 -27.49 6.98 -11.51
CA VAL A 197 -28.08 7.67 -10.35
C VAL A 197 -27.02 8.25 -9.42
N LEU A 198 -25.76 7.85 -9.57
CA LEU A 198 -24.66 8.31 -8.75
C LEU A 198 -24.25 9.74 -9.15
N ASP A 199 -24.14 10.65 -8.18
CA ASP A 199 -23.67 12.01 -8.48
C ASP A 199 -22.27 11.96 -9.12
N PRO A 200 -22.08 12.49 -10.34
CA PRO A 200 -20.84 12.29 -11.09
C PRO A 200 -19.63 12.98 -10.45
N LYS A 201 -19.85 13.97 -9.58
CA LYS A 201 -18.78 14.74 -8.94
C LYS A 201 -18.39 14.16 -7.59
N ARG A 202 -19.37 13.79 -6.75
CA ARG A 202 -19.16 13.44 -5.33
C ARG A 202 -19.66 12.06 -4.94
N GLY A 203 -20.51 11.45 -5.75
CA GLY A 203 -21.13 10.16 -5.45
C GLY A 203 -20.06 9.09 -5.24
N LEU A 204 -20.26 8.28 -4.18
CA LEU A 204 -19.43 7.12 -3.89
C LEU A 204 -20.29 5.87 -3.88
N MET A 205 -19.73 4.78 -4.39
CA MET A 205 -20.32 3.45 -4.35
C MET A 205 -19.42 2.54 -3.53
N GLY A 206 -19.99 1.77 -2.61
CA GLY A 206 -19.29 0.74 -1.87
C GLY A 206 -19.84 -0.64 -2.20
N VAL A 207 -18.96 -1.61 -2.45
CA VAL A 207 -19.34 -3.02 -2.67
C VAL A 207 -18.46 -3.90 -1.79
N VAL A 208 -19.08 -4.85 -1.09
CA VAL A 208 -18.37 -5.98 -0.47
C VAL A 208 -18.98 -7.26 -0.97
N ASP A 209 -18.16 -8.12 -1.56
CA ASP A 209 -18.61 -9.40 -2.07
C ASP A 209 -17.49 -10.44 -2.04
N PHE A 210 -17.85 -11.70 -2.24
CA PHE A 210 -16.92 -12.80 -2.43
C PHE A 210 -16.37 -12.79 -3.86
N TYR A 211 -15.21 -13.42 -4.07
CA TYR A 211 -14.63 -13.54 -5.40
C TYR A 211 -13.89 -14.87 -5.58
N THR A 212 -13.79 -15.32 -6.83
CA THR A 212 -12.89 -16.38 -7.23
C THR A 212 -12.08 -15.91 -8.45
N SER A 213 -10.76 -16.01 -8.40
CA SER A 213 -9.90 -15.65 -9.55
C SER A 213 -8.65 -16.52 -9.63
N ARG A 214 -8.20 -16.77 -10.86
CA ARG A 214 -6.94 -17.48 -11.15
C ARG A 214 -5.86 -16.53 -11.66
N ASP A 215 -6.24 -15.60 -12.53
CA ASP A 215 -5.30 -14.75 -13.25
C ASP A 215 -5.30 -13.33 -12.71
N LEU A 216 -4.14 -12.69 -12.83
CA LEU A 216 -3.89 -11.28 -12.50
C LEU A 216 -3.84 -10.50 -13.81
N GLY A 217 -4.87 -9.72 -14.11
CA GLY A 217 -4.82 -8.78 -15.24
C GLY A 217 -3.89 -7.59 -14.95
N SER A 218 -3.40 -6.90 -15.98
CA SER A 218 -2.57 -5.68 -15.85
C SER A 218 -3.25 -4.60 -14.99
N LYS A 219 -4.57 -4.47 -15.12
CA LYS A 219 -5.39 -3.58 -14.27
C LYS A 219 -5.27 -3.91 -12.79
N GLU A 220 -5.25 -5.19 -12.44
CA GLU A 220 -5.18 -5.63 -11.05
C GLU A 220 -3.80 -5.37 -10.44
N ARG A 221 -2.75 -5.53 -11.25
CA ARG A 221 -1.38 -5.17 -10.87
C ARG A 221 -1.25 -3.68 -10.59
N ALA A 222 -1.97 -2.83 -11.34
CA ALA A 222 -2.05 -1.38 -11.12
C ALA A 222 -2.88 -0.99 -9.89
N ILE A 223 -3.80 -1.85 -9.44
CA ILE A 223 -4.64 -1.61 -8.28
C ILE A 223 -3.99 -2.08 -6.97
N GLY A 224 -3.00 -3.00 -7.04
CA GLY A 224 -2.12 -3.22 -5.90
C GLY A 224 -2.64 -4.12 -4.81
N THR A 225 -3.35 -5.16 -5.20
CA THR A 225 -3.86 -6.10 -4.22
C THR A 225 -3.06 -7.38 -4.30
N MET A 226 -2.09 -7.53 -3.39
CA MET A 226 -1.51 -8.82 -3.05
C MET A 226 -2.63 -9.87 -2.97
N SER A 227 -2.61 -10.81 -3.92
CA SER A 227 -3.33 -12.09 -3.88
C SER A 227 -4.87 -12.07 -4.09
N LYS A 228 -5.33 -11.59 -5.27
CA LYS A 228 -6.55 -12.17 -5.93
C LYS A 228 -6.33 -13.65 -6.26
N ARG A 229 -5.06 -14.08 -6.39
CA ARG A 229 -4.69 -15.43 -6.81
C ARG A 229 -5.12 -16.48 -5.78
N MET A 230 -5.92 -17.43 -6.25
CA MET A 230 -6.31 -18.60 -5.49
C MET A 230 -5.60 -19.83 -6.04
N SER A 231 -5.34 -20.80 -5.17
CA SER A 231 -4.98 -22.13 -5.65
C SER A 231 -6.17 -22.71 -6.44
N TRP A 232 -5.88 -23.59 -7.40
CA TRP A 232 -6.92 -24.27 -8.19
C TRP A 232 -7.94 -24.96 -7.28
N PHE A 233 -7.45 -25.65 -6.23
CA PHE A 233 -8.30 -26.33 -5.26
C PHE A 233 -9.20 -25.36 -4.49
N ALA A 234 -8.66 -24.24 -4.00
CA ALA A 234 -9.46 -23.26 -3.27
C ALA A 234 -10.53 -22.63 -4.16
N LYS A 235 -10.22 -22.34 -5.42
CA LYS A 235 -11.21 -21.85 -6.39
C LYS A 235 -12.33 -22.86 -6.59
N TRP A 236 -11.99 -24.09 -6.97
CA TRP A 236 -12.96 -25.17 -7.20
C TRP A 236 -13.84 -25.41 -5.98
N PHE A 237 -13.24 -25.46 -4.78
CA PHE A 237 -13.95 -25.67 -3.53
C PHE A 237 -14.99 -24.57 -3.28
N TRP A 238 -14.59 -23.29 -3.41
CA TRP A 238 -15.52 -22.19 -3.17
C TRP A 238 -16.58 -22.06 -4.25
N GLU A 239 -16.24 -22.26 -5.53
CA GLU A 239 -17.25 -22.28 -6.61
C GLU A 239 -18.30 -23.37 -6.35
N SER A 240 -17.86 -24.59 -6.02
CA SER A 240 -18.77 -25.68 -5.69
C SER A 240 -19.61 -25.38 -4.44
N TRP A 241 -18.99 -24.80 -3.40
CA TRP A 241 -19.68 -24.45 -2.16
C TRP A 241 -20.79 -23.42 -2.39
N PHE A 242 -20.52 -22.34 -3.13
CA PHE A 242 -21.52 -21.31 -3.40
C PHE A 242 -22.57 -21.76 -4.40
N GLU A 243 -22.23 -22.66 -5.33
CA GLU A 243 -23.18 -23.27 -6.25
C GLU A 243 -24.24 -24.12 -5.53
N LEU A 244 -23.89 -24.77 -4.40
CA LEU A 244 -24.87 -25.48 -3.55
C LEU A 244 -25.97 -24.55 -3.01
N ASP A 245 -25.67 -23.26 -2.85
CA ASP A 245 -26.62 -22.22 -2.43
C ASP A 245 -27.19 -21.42 -3.62
N HIS A 246 -27.00 -21.89 -4.86
CA HIS A 246 -27.37 -21.20 -6.11
C HIS A 246 -26.75 -19.81 -6.29
N VAL A 247 -25.62 -19.55 -5.61
CA VAL A 247 -24.84 -18.31 -5.75
C VAL A 247 -23.70 -18.54 -6.75
N HIS A 248 -23.85 -18.01 -7.96
CA HIS A 248 -22.81 -18.14 -8.98
C HIS A 248 -21.73 -17.06 -8.83
N LEU A 249 -20.56 -17.43 -8.28
CA LEU A 249 -19.38 -16.57 -8.22
C LEU A 249 -18.68 -16.54 -9.58
N HIS A 250 -19.14 -15.67 -10.48
CA HIS A 250 -18.46 -15.46 -11.77
C HIS A 250 -17.46 -14.30 -11.69
N ALA A 251 -16.23 -14.51 -12.17
CA ALA A 251 -15.16 -13.50 -12.14
C ALA A 251 -15.56 -12.19 -12.85
N SER A 252 -16.34 -12.28 -13.94
CA SER A 252 -16.76 -11.11 -14.73
C SER A 252 -17.58 -10.09 -13.95
N ARG A 253 -18.21 -10.46 -12.82
CA ARG A 253 -18.97 -9.51 -11.99
C ARG A 253 -18.08 -8.39 -11.49
N ARG A 254 -16.92 -8.76 -10.96
CA ARG A 254 -15.92 -7.80 -10.49
C ARG A 254 -15.27 -7.06 -11.65
N ASP A 255 -14.93 -7.76 -12.72
CA ASP A 255 -14.28 -7.15 -13.87
C ASP A 255 -15.17 -6.07 -14.51
N TYR A 256 -16.48 -6.33 -14.60
CA TYR A 256 -17.45 -5.34 -15.07
C TYR A 256 -17.65 -4.20 -14.07
N LEU A 257 -17.72 -4.47 -12.76
CA LEU A 257 -17.78 -3.42 -11.73
C LEU A 257 -16.62 -2.44 -11.86
N GLU A 258 -15.39 -2.96 -11.95
CA GLU A 258 -14.20 -2.15 -12.09
C GLU A 258 -14.12 -1.46 -13.46
N TYR A 259 -14.70 -2.04 -14.51
CA TYR A 259 -14.76 -1.43 -15.84
C TYR A 259 -15.79 -0.29 -15.91
N LYS A 260 -16.97 -0.49 -15.33
CA LYS A 260 -18.08 0.45 -15.38
C LYS A 260 -17.87 1.63 -14.43
N MET A 261 -17.28 1.40 -13.27
CA MET A 261 -17.08 2.41 -12.22
C MET A 261 -15.63 2.90 -12.18
N GLY A 262 -15.42 4.16 -11.82
CA GLY A 262 -14.09 4.67 -11.49
C GLY A 262 -13.63 4.16 -10.12
N THR A 263 -12.64 3.25 -10.09
CA THR A 263 -12.12 2.66 -8.85
C THR A 263 -11.38 3.70 -8.01
N ILE A 264 -11.73 3.89 -6.74
CA ILE A 264 -10.98 4.73 -5.79
C ILE A 264 -10.13 3.86 -4.86
N LYS A 265 -10.75 2.82 -4.29
CA LYS A 265 -10.11 1.91 -3.35
C LYS A 265 -10.52 0.49 -3.64
N LEU A 266 -9.56 -0.42 -3.57
CA LEU A 266 -9.85 -1.85 -3.61
C LEU A 266 -8.98 -2.57 -2.58
N TYR A 267 -9.61 -3.43 -1.79
CA TYR A 267 -8.94 -4.27 -0.81
C TYR A 267 -9.39 -5.72 -0.99
N ASN A 268 -8.45 -6.66 -0.98
CA ASN A 268 -8.72 -8.09 -0.99
C ASN A 268 -8.38 -8.68 0.38
N GLY A 269 -9.35 -9.35 0.99
CA GLY A 269 -9.20 -10.02 2.29
C GLY A 269 -9.50 -11.52 2.21
N ARG A 270 -9.11 -12.22 3.27
CA ARG A 270 -9.39 -13.65 3.47
C ARG A 270 -10.03 -13.83 4.84
N ASN A 271 -11.23 -14.40 4.86
CA ASN A 271 -11.92 -14.70 6.10
C ASN A 271 -11.57 -16.12 6.59
N ASN A 272 -10.92 -16.20 7.74
CA ASN A 272 -10.58 -17.46 8.40
C ASN A 272 -11.53 -17.79 9.57
N PHE A 273 -12.84 -17.76 9.33
CA PHE A 273 -13.84 -17.97 10.38
C PHE A 273 -13.84 -19.41 10.95
N LEU A 274 -13.39 -20.39 10.18
CA LEU A 274 -13.23 -21.79 10.62
C LEU A 274 -11.89 -22.05 11.30
N ASN A 275 -11.04 -21.02 11.47
CA ASN A 275 -9.66 -21.13 11.96
C ASN A 275 -8.86 -22.25 11.27
N SER A 276 -9.12 -22.46 9.99
CA SER A 276 -8.46 -23.45 9.16
C SER A 276 -7.34 -22.80 8.36
N TRP A 277 -6.17 -23.43 8.34
CA TRP A 277 -5.02 -22.90 7.59
C TRP A 277 -5.17 -23.04 6.06
N PHE A 278 -6.10 -23.86 5.56
CA PHE A 278 -6.28 -24.16 4.13
C PHE A 278 -7.65 -23.74 3.55
N ILE A 279 -8.63 -23.39 4.39
CA ILE A 279 -9.98 -22.96 3.97
C ILE A 279 -10.23 -21.55 4.48
N GLN A 280 -9.98 -20.55 3.63
CA GLN A 280 -10.27 -19.15 3.90
C GLN A 280 -11.15 -18.57 2.81
N ILE A 281 -12.28 -17.96 3.18
CA ILE A 281 -13.21 -17.39 2.19
C ILE A 281 -12.62 -16.09 1.63
N PRO A 282 -12.36 -15.99 0.31
CA PRO A 282 -11.99 -14.73 -0.36
C PRO A 282 -13.12 -13.71 -0.34
N TYR A 283 -12.82 -12.47 0.05
CA TYR A 283 -13.73 -11.34 -0.13
C TYR A 283 -12.98 -10.09 -0.58
N TYR A 284 -13.67 -9.17 -1.22
CA TYR A 284 -13.12 -7.87 -1.59
C TYR A 284 -13.99 -6.73 -1.07
N ILE A 285 -13.37 -5.57 -0.90
CA ILE A 285 -14.02 -4.29 -0.61
C ILE A 285 -13.65 -3.35 -1.73
N PHE A 286 -14.66 -2.83 -2.43
CA PHE A 286 -14.52 -1.86 -3.51
C PHE A 286 -15.17 -0.54 -3.09
N ILE A 287 -14.46 0.56 -3.31
CA ILE A 287 -14.99 1.92 -3.26
C ILE A 287 -14.79 2.54 -4.64
N GLY A 288 -15.88 2.98 -5.25
CA GLY A 288 -15.87 3.56 -6.59
C GLY A 288 -16.61 4.90 -6.67
N CYS A 289 -16.54 5.49 -7.84
CA CYS A 289 -17.26 6.70 -8.23
C CYS A 289 -17.67 6.63 -9.70
N SER A 290 -18.41 7.64 -10.17
CA SER A 290 -18.70 7.76 -11.59
C SER A 290 -17.42 7.95 -12.39
N ARG A 291 -17.34 7.32 -13.57
CA ARG A 291 -16.23 7.47 -14.51
C ARG A 291 -16.09 8.90 -15.04
N GLY A 292 -17.17 9.67 -15.06
CA GLY A 292 -17.17 11.07 -15.48
C GLY A 292 -16.57 12.04 -14.47
N ARG A 293 -16.07 11.55 -13.31
CA ARG A 293 -15.40 12.40 -12.33
C ARG A 293 -14.14 13.02 -12.92
N ASP A 294 -13.96 14.31 -12.68
CA ASP A 294 -12.77 15.05 -13.10
C ASP A 294 -11.49 14.44 -12.51
N ALA A 295 -10.66 13.89 -13.39
CA ALA A 295 -9.36 13.28 -13.09
C ALA A 295 -8.19 14.14 -13.63
N SER A 296 -8.44 15.34 -14.14
CA SER A 296 -7.44 16.15 -14.87
C SER A 296 -6.24 16.51 -14.01
N ALA A 297 -6.46 16.84 -12.73
CA ALA A 297 -5.39 17.17 -11.79
C ALA A 297 -4.49 15.96 -11.47
N ALA A 298 -5.07 14.76 -11.42
CA ALA A 298 -4.31 13.53 -11.22
C ALA A 298 -3.52 13.16 -12.49
N ALA A 299 -4.14 13.29 -13.68
CA ALA A 299 -3.47 13.11 -14.95
C ALA A 299 -2.28 14.08 -15.11
N GLU A 300 -2.45 15.37 -14.81
CA GLU A 300 -1.35 16.33 -14.83
C GLU A 300 -0.24 15.98 -13.82
N ALA A 301 -0.61 15.54 -12.62
CA ALA A 301 0.34 15.09 -11.62
C ALA A 301 1.14 13.85 -12.06
N PHE A 302 0.55 13.00 -12.90
CA PHE A 302 1.18 11.82 -13.47
C PHE A 302 2.07 12.16 -14.67
N GLU A 303 1.54 12.91 -15.62
CA GLU A 303 2.22 13.18 -16.90
C GLU A 303 3.33 14.23 -16.72
N LYS A 304 3.00 15.38 -16.13
CA LYS A 304 3.93 16.51 -16.04
C LYS A 304 4.77 16.47 -14.79
N LEU A 305 4.13 16.27 -13.62
CA LEU A 305 4.83 16.44 -12.34
C LEU A 305 5.66 15.23 -11.92
N ALA A 306 5.28 14.03 -12.35
CA ALA A 306 6.06 12.81 -12.12
C ALA A 306 7.05 12.51 -13.26
N GLY A 307 6.92 13.20 -14.41
CA GLY A 307 7.75 12.96 -15.59
C GLY A 307 7.45 11.63 -16.28
N ASN A 308 6.23 11.12 -16.21
CA ASN A 308 5.89 9.92 -16.97
C ASN A 308 5.39 10.32 -18.35
N ARG A 309 5.98 9.78 -19.42
CA ARG A 309 5.39 9.86 -20.76
C ARG A 309 4.23 8.87 -20.84
N LEU A 310 3.13 9.26 -21.48
CA LEU A 310 1.97 8.40 -21.74
C LEU A 310 2.40 7.17 -22.57
N GLY A 311 2.72 6.08 -21.89
CA GLY A 311 2.70 4.75 -22.48
C GLY A 311 1.29 4.19 -22.33
N ARG A 312 0.58 3.92 -23.43
CA ARG A 312 -0.52 2.96 -23.37
C ARG A 312 0.13 1.60 -23.22
N ASP A 313 -0.15 0.90 -22.13
CA ASP A 313 0.19 -0.52 -22.07
C ASP A 313 -0.65 -1.30 -23.10
N SER A 314 -0.22 -2.53 -23.43
CA SER A 314 -0.96 -3.41 -24.35
C SER A 314 -2.37 -3.80 -23.86
N SER A 315 -2.72 -3.46 -22.61
CA SER A 315 -4.05 -3.64 -22.03
C SER A 315 -4.92 -2.38 -22.06
N GLY A 316 -4.43 -1.31 -22.67
CA GLY A 316 -5.14 -0.04 -22.87
C GLY A 316 -5.12 0.89 -21.66
N LEU A 317 -4.49 0.53 -20.54
CA LEU A 317 -4.42 1.37 -19.35
C LEU A 317 -3.31 2.41 -19.46
N LEU A 318 -3.55 3.59 -18.89
CA LEU A 318 -2.55 4.64 -18.71
C LEU A 318 -1.79 4.37 -17.41
N THR A 319 -0.73 3.58 -17.51
CA THR A 319 0.18 3.20 -16.43
C THR A 319 1.62 3.44 -16.90
N PRO A 320 2.60 3.61 -16.00
CA PRO A 320 3.99 3.66 -16.43
C PRO A 320 4.34 2.35 -17.15
N THR A 321 5.03 2.46 -18.27
CA THR A 321 5.66 1.31 -18.93
C THR A 321 6.72 0.75 -18.00
N SER A 322 6.52 -0.49 -17.54
CA SER A 322 7.50 -1.23 -16.74
C SER A 322 8.71 -1.56 -17.62
N PRO A 323 9.96 -1.42 -17.13
CA PRO A 323 11.16 -1.86 -17.84
C PRO A 323 11.29 -3.39 -17.84
N PHE A 324 10.52 -4.09 -17.01
CA PHE A 324 10.49 -5.54 -16.98
C PHE A 324 9.33 -6.03 -17.86
N THR A 325 9.53 -6.02 -19.17
CA THR A 325 8.74 -6.88 -20.06
C THR A 325 8.87 -8.30 -19.56
N MET A 326 7.76 -8.87 -19.09
CA MET A 326 7.73 -10.30 -18.81
C MET A 326 8.00 -11.05 -20.11
N SER A 327 9.17 -11.70 -20.18
CA SER A 327 9.50 -12.80 -21.09
C SER A 327 8.35 -13.83 -21.18
N PRO A 328 8.17 -14.51 -22.34
CA PRO A 328 6.88 -14.93 -22.88
C PRO A 328 6.34 -16.15 -22.13
N PHE A 329 5.49 -15.90 -21.15
CA PHE A 329 4.32 -16.75 -21.01
C PHE A 329 3.14 -15.97 -21.56
N ALA A 330 3.10 -15.92 -22.89
CA ALA A 330 1.85 -15.96 -23.60
C ALA A 330 0.98 -17.02 -22.89
N THR A 331 -0.08 -16.56 -22.25
CA THR A 331 -1.29 -17.37 -22.31
C THR A 331 -1.50 -17.64 -23.81
N PRO A 332 -1.70 -18.89 -24.25
CA PRO A 332 -2.09 -19.14 -25.64
C PRO A 332 -3.52 -18.63 -25.80
N LEU A 333 -3.70 -17.32 -25.83
CA LEU A 333 -4.88 -16.68 -26.36
C LEU A 333 -4.68 -16.63 -27.87
N SER A 334 -5.07 -17.74 -28.49
CA SER A 334 -5.62 -17.78 -29.83
C SER A 334 -4.72 -17.30 -30.97
N GLU A 335 -3.97 -18.23 -31.56
CA GLU A 335 -3.65 -18.20 -33.00
C GLU A 335 -4.90 -18.34 -33.91
N LYS A 336 -6.10 -18.16 -33.39
CA LYS A 336 -7.31 -17.94 -34.17
C LYS A 336 -7.84 -16.54 -33.88
N ASN A 337 -7.13 -15.54 -34.39
CA ASN A 337 -7.82 -14.37 -34.89
C ASN A 337 -8.75 -14.87 -36.00
N HIS A 338 -10.01 -15.14 -35.67
CA HIS A 338 -11.05 -14.92 -36.65
C HIS A 338 -10.93 -13.44 -37.01
N PHE A 339 -10.37 -13.17 -38.19
CA PHE A 339 -10.56 -11.92 -38.90
C PHE A 339 -12.02 -11.51 -38.70
N ILE A 340 -12.25 -10.49 -37.87
CA ILE A 340 -13.49 -9.73 -37.99
C ILE A 340 -13.34 -9.06 -39.36
N PRO A 341 -14.20 -9.38 -40.35
CA PRO A 341 -14.15 -8.71 -41.63
C PRO A 341 -14.31 -7.22 -41.36
N ASP A 342 -13.42 -6.41 -41.93
CA ASP A 342 -13.49 -4.96 -41.86
C ASP A 342 -14.88 -4.54 -42.36
N LEU A 343 -15.75 -4.14 -41.43
CA LEU A 343 -17.13 -3.81 -41.72
C LEU A 343 -17.11 -2.41 -42.31
N SER A 344 -16.91 -2.33 -43.63
CA SER A 344 -16.98 -1.08 -44.39
C SER A 344 -18.41 -0.53 -44.31
N LEU A 345 -18.69 0.22 -43.26
CA LEU A 345 -19.91 1.02 -43.16
C LEU A 345 -19.83 2.07 -44.27
N GLY A 346 -20.71 1.92 -45.27
CA GLY A 346 -20.85 2.86 -46.38
C GLY A 346 -21.23 4.27 -45.91
N PRO A 347 -21.22 5.26 -46.82
CA PRO A 347 -21.39 6.65 -46.46
C PRO A 347 -22.86 6.91 -46.07
N SER A 348 -23.18 6.74 -44.79
CA SER A 348 -24.48 7.14 -44.26
C SER A 348 -24.42 8.63 -43.93
N ALA A 349 -25.09 9.40 -44.78
CA ALA A 349 -25.48 10.78 -44.53
C ALA A 349 -26.27 10.89 -43.21
N ALA A 350 -25.76 11.68 -42.28
CA ALA A 350 -26.51 12.61 -41.44
C ALA A 350 -25.49 13.39 -40.60
N GLU A 351 -25.37 14.68 -40.86
CA GLU A 351 -24.74 15.62 -39.93
C GLU A 351 -25.48 15.55 -38.60
N MET A 352 -24.89 14.85 -37.63
CA MET A 352 -25.33 14.88 -36.24
C MET A 352 -24.08 15.14 -35.41
N GLU A 353 -24.00 16.32 -34.80
CA GLU A 353 -23.06 16.61 -33.71
C GLU A 353 -23.34 15.65 -32.55
N GLN A 354 -22.78 14.45 -32.64
CA GLN A 354 -22.70 13.52 -31.52
C GLN A 354 -21.33 13.70 -30.89
N THR A 355 -21.34 14.27 -29.69
CA THR A 355 -20.25 14.19 -28.72
C THR A 355 -19.82 12.73 -28.56
N ILE A 356 -18.75 12.36 -29.26
CA ILE A 356 -18.02 11.12 -29.04
C ILE A 356 -17.46 11.18 -27.62
N PHE A 357 -18.15 10.57 -26.66
CA PHE A 357 -17.52 10.14 -25.42
C PHE A 357 -16.48 9.10 -25.82
N ASP A 358 -15.22 9.50 -25.87
CA ASP A 358 -14.12 8.61 -26.21
C ASP A 358 -14.13 7.42 -25.24
N VAL A 359 -14.48 6.24 -25.75
CA VAL A 359 -14.61 4.98 -25.00
C VAL A 359 -13.20 4.47 -24.69
N GLY A 360 -12.46 5.23 -23.89
CA GLY A 360 -11.14 4.87 -23.39
C GLY A 360 -11.21 3.79 -22.31
N ALA A 361 -10.09 3.08 -22.11
CA ALA A 361 -9.94 2.18 -20.98
C ALA A 361 -10.12 2.93 -19.65
N PRO A 362 -10.62 2.27 -18.59
CA PRO A 362 -10.82 2.90 -17.29
C PRO A 362 -9.49 3.39 -16.70
N PHE A 363 -9.46 4.63 -16.20
CA PHE A 363 -8.31 5.15 -15.47
C PHE A 363 -7.95 4.30 -14.25
N SER A 364 -6.66 4.28 -13.88
CA SER A 364 -6.19 3.59 -12.66
C SER A 364 -6.72 4.24 -11.38
N PRO A 365 -6.73 3.55 -10.22
CA PRO A 365 -7.29 4.11 -8.99
C PRO A 365 -6.67 5.41 -8.52
N PHE A 366 -5.40 5.62 -8.87
CA PHE A 366 -4.68 6.86 -8.64
C PHE A 366 -5.44 8.09 -9.17
N HIS A 367 -6.06 7.97 -10.34
CA HIS A 367 -6.75 9.08 -11.00
C HIS A 367 -8.01 9.55 -10.25
N TYR A 368 -8.65 8.64 -9.52
CA TYR A 368 -9.85 8.91 -8.75
C TYR A 368 -9.59 9.09 -7.24
N GLN A 369 -8.32 8.98 -6.82
CA GLN A 369 -7.92 9.28 -5.46
C GLN A 369 -8.16 10.77 -5.15
N LEU A 370 -8.39 11.09 -3.87
CA LEU A 370 -8.56 12.49 -3.47
C LEU A 370 -7.32 13.31 -3.87
N ARG A 371 -7.51 14.59 -4.24
CA ARG A 371 -6.59 15.52 -4.95
C ARG A 371 -5.10 15.52 -4.56
N LYS A 372 -4.70 14.91 -3.44
CA LYS A 372 -3.30 14.73 -3.02
C LYS A 372 -2.77 13.37 -3.45
N ALA A 373 -2.30 13.29 -4.68
CA ALA A 373 -1.68 12.09 -5.21
C ALA A 373 -0.15 12.19 -5.07
N TRP A 374 0.37 11.79 -3.90
CA TRP A 374 1.82 11.75 -3.66
C TRP A 374 2.47 10.60 -4.43
N ARG A 375 1.85 9.43 -4.44
CA ARG A 375 2.42 8.22 -5.03
C ARG A 375 1.93 8.01 -6.45
N VAL A 376 2.87 7.98 -7.37
CA VAL A 376 2.64 7.67 -8.79
C VAL A 376 2.12 6.22 -8.90
N PRO A 377 1.17 5.93 -9.81
CA PRO A 377 0.72 4.56 -10.03
C PRO A 377 1.89 3.69 -10.47
N TYR A 378 1.93 2.45 -10.00
CA TYR A 378 2.93 1.46 -10.40
C TYR A 378 2.26 0.09 -10.52
N LEU A 379 2.84 -0.77 -11.34
CA LEU A 379 2.40 -2.16 -11.46
C LEU A 379 3.16 -3.02 -10.46
N GLU A 380 2.44 -3.85 -9.68
CA GLU A 380 3.13 -4.89 -8.91
C GLU A 380 3.83 -5.88 -9.85
N GLU A 381 5.10 -6.18 -9.57
CA GLU A 381 5.95 -7.05 -10.38
C GLU A 381 6.48 -8.20 -9.53
N LYS A 382 6.98 -9.25 -10.18
CA LYS A 382 7.57 -10.40 -9.48
C LYS A 382 8.74 -10.00 -8.58
N ILE A 383 9.52 -8.98 -8.96
CA ILE A 383 10.61 -8.48 -8.11
C ILE A 383 10.08 -7.93 -6.78
N HIS A 384 8.88 -7.34 -6.77
CA HIS A 384 8.24 -6.85 -5.55
C HIS A 384 7.87 -7.99 -4.58
N GLU A 385 7.61 -9.21 -5.07
CA GLU A 385 7.36 -10.38 -4.20
C GLU A 385 8.57 -10.76 -3.34
N GLN A 386 9.78 -10.35 -3.75
CA GLN A 386 11.01 -10.55 -2.97
C GLN A 386 11.04 -9.64 -1.73
N PHE A 387 10.35 -8.50 -1.79
CA PHE A 387 10.25 -7.52 -0.70
C PHE A 387 9.01 -7.78 0.17
N ARG A 388 9.12 -8.72 1.11
CA ARG A 388 8.01 -9.03 2.03
C ARG A 388 7.71 -7.91 3.05
N THR A 389 8.67 -7.03 3.31
CA THR A 389 8.56 -5.93 4.28
C THR A 389 9.59 -4.84 3.98
N HIS A 390 9.45 -3.69 4.65
CA HIS A 390 10.47 -2.64 4.67
C HIS A 390 11.78 -3.14 5.29
N ILE A 391 12.90 -2.60 4.81
CA ILE A 391 14.23 -2.90 5.35
C ILE A 391 14.42 -2.16 6.66
N TYR A 392 14.25 -0.84 6.61
CA TYR A 392 14.39 0.07 7.74
C TYR A 392 13.11 0.85 7.97
N GLY A 393 12.80 1.17 9.23
CA GLY A 393 11.73 2.11 9.59
C GLY A 393 12.20 3.55 9.69
N TRP A 394 13.51 3.79 9.45
CA TRP A 394 14.22 5.07 9.55
C TRP A 394 15.41 5.12 8.58
N THR A 395 16.11 6.26 8.47
CA THR A 395 17.29 6.41 7.59
C THR A 395 18.62 6.49 8.37
N TRP A 396 19.72 6.00 7.77
CA TRP A 396 21.09 6.00 8.33
C TRP A 396 21.98 7.11 7.78
N GLU A 397 21.38 8.24 7.43
CA GLU A 397 22.08 9.43 6.93
C GLU A 397 21.60 10.65 7.70
N ASP A 398 22.48 11.62 7.86
CA ASP A 398 22.17 12.86 8.55
C ASP A 398 21.63 13.92 7.58
N PRO A 399 20.30 14.17 7.53
CA PRO A 399 19.73 15.07 6.55
C PRO A 399 20.03 16.55 6.85
N ASP A 400 20.39 16.91 8.10
CA ASP A 400 20.84 18.26 8.44
C ASP A 400 22.17 18.58 7.73
N ILE A 401 23.08 17.59 7.67
CA ILE A 401 24.35 17.71 6.95
C ILE A 401 24.11 17.79 5.45
N ASP A 402 23.16 17.01 4.91
CA ASP A 402 22.80 17.09 3.49
C ASP A 402 22.31 18.49 3.10
N VAL A 403 21.32 19.03 3.80
CA VAL A 403 20.77 20.36 3.51
C VAL A 403 21.87 21.42 3.55
N LYS A 404 22.75 21.37 4.55
CA LYS A 404 23.84 22.33 4.75
C LYS A 404 24.95 22.20 3.70
N ARG A 405 25.44 20.98 3.44
CA ARG A 405 26.61 20.75 2.56
C ARG A 405 26.25 20.82 1.08
N LEU A 406 25.05 20.36 0.73
CA LEU A 406 24.53 20.39 -0.64
C LEU A 406 23.87 21.72 -0.97
N GLY A 407 23.62 22.58 0.03
CA GLY A 407 22.94 23.86 -0.14
C GLY A 407 21.57 23.67 -0.76
N ILE A 408 20.73 22.83 -0.13
CA ILE A 408 19.37 22.57 -0.60
C ILE A 408 18.49 23.81 -0.34
N LYS A 409 17.78 24.27 -1.36
CA LYS A 409 16.98 25.51 -1.36
C LYS A 409 15.54 25.28 -1.82
N LYS A 410 14.73 26.33 -1.69
CA LYS A 410 13.30 26.30 -2.03
C LYS A 410 12.98 26.04 -3.51
N ASP A 411 13.92 26.36 -4.40
CA ASP A 411 13.84 26.21 -5.86
C ASP A 411 14.46 24.90 -6.35
N ASP A 412 14.94 24.06 -5.44
CA ASP A 412 15.51 22.77 -5.80
C ASP A 412 14.43 21.73 -6.14
N HIS A 413 14.73 20.97 -7.19
CA HIS A 413 14.02 19.77 -7.60
C HIS A 413 14.94 18.59 -7.29
N VAL A 414 14.59 17.85 -6.24
CA VAL A 414 15.46 16.84 -5.64
C VAL A 414 14.94 15.45 -5.99
N LEU A 415 15.79 14.58 -6.52
CA LEU A 415 15.56 13.14 -6.52
C LEU A 415 16.34 12.51 -5.36
N ALA A 416 15.70 11.69 -4.55
CA ALA A 416 16.34 10.99 -3.45
C ALA A 416 15.73 9.59 -3.26
N ILE A 417 16.54 8.64 -2.78
CA ILE A 417 16.03 7.33 -2.37
C ILE A 417 15.06 7.52 -1.20
N THR A 418 13.92 6.81 -1.23
CA THR A 418 12.83 7.01 -0.27
C THR A 418 13.25 6.69 1.16
N SER A 419 13.83 5.52 1.41
CA SER A 419 14.40 5.09 2.70
C SER A 419 13.52 5.43 3.92
N ALA A 420 12.29 4.89 3.95
CA ALA A 420 11.26 5.17 4.96
C ALA A 420 10.77 6.64 5.06
N GLY A 421 11.34 7.55 4.27
CA GLY A 421 10.88 8.93 4.10
C GLY A 421 11.53 9.98 4.98
N ASP A 422 12.46 9.63 5.88
CA ASP A 422 12.95 10.59 6.90
C ASP A 422 13.74 11.74 6.27
N ASN A 423 14.67 11.43 5.37
CA ASN A 423 15.48 12.44 4.68
C ASN A 423 14.63 13.38 3.83
N VAL A 424 13.74 12.84 3.00
CA VAL A 424 12.89 13.65 2.12
C VAL A 424 11.91 14.54 2.90
N LEU A 425 11.35 14.04 4.02
CA LEU A 425 10.54 14.86 4.92
C LEU A 425 11.37 15.99 5.54
N HIS A 426 12.63 15.71 5.90
CA HIS A 426 13.54 16.72 6.41
C HIS A 426 13.89 17.77 5.34
N TYR A 427 14.20 17.37 4.10
CA TYR A 427 14.50 18.30 3.01
C TYR A 427 13.30 19.22 2.74
N ALA A 428 12.08 18.67 2.69
CA ALA A 428 10.86 19.46 2.53
C ALA A 428 10.69 20.47 3.67
N LEU A 429 11.00 20.08 4.90
CA LEU A 429 10.88 20.96 6.07
C LEU A 429 11.96 22.06 6.08
N ALA A 430 13.22 21.68 5.95
CA ALA A 430 14.36 22.57 6.16
C ALA A 430 14.59 23.51 4.98
N ALA A 431 14.36 23.04 3.76
CA ALA A 431 14.63 23.80 2.53
C ALA A 431 13.35 24.28 1.81
N ASN A 432 12.17 23.73 2.14
CA ASN A 432 10.92 24.01 1.44
C ASN A 432 11.04 23.78 -0.07
N CYS A 433 11.67 22.66 -0.45
CA CYS A 433 11.93 22.29 -1.84
C CYS A 433 10.66 22.37 -2.68
N GLU A 434 10.79 22.83 -3.92
CA GLU A 434 9.67 22.93 -4.85
C GLU A 434 9.13 21.55 -5.21
N ARG A 435 10.04 20.58 -5.43
CA ARG A 435 9.70 19.22 -5.83
C ARG A 435 10.69 18.22 -5.24
N ILE A 436 10.16 17.10 -4.73
CA ILE A 436 10.95 15.97 -4.23
C ILE A 436 10.44 14.67 -4.86
N HIS A 437 11.27 14.02 -5.67
CA HIS A 437 11.06 12.69 -6.22
C HIS A 437 11.69 11.67 -5.25
N ALA A 438 10.84 10.97 -4.49
CA ALA A 438 11.25 9.88 -3.61
C ALA A 438 11.17 8.56 -4.38
N VAL A 439 12.29 7.90 -4.61
CA VAL A 439 12.39 6.69 -5.47
C VAL A 439 12.76 5.48 -4.64
N ASP A 440 12.10 4.34 -4.83
CA ASP A 440 12.49 3.09 -4.18
C ASP A 440 11.92 1.88 -4.94
N MET A 441 12.73 0.86 -5.16
CA MET A 441 12.27 -0.39 -5.77
C MET A 441 11.48 -1.26 -4.78
N ASN A 442 11.68 -1.06 -3.46
CA ASN A 442 10.90 -1.74 -2.44
C ASN A 442 9.60 -0.96 -2.16
N PRO A 443 8.42 -1.47 -2.58
CA PRO A 443 7.15 -0.78 -2.37
C PRO A 443 6.83 -0.50 -0.89
N CYS A 444 7.38 -1.30 0.03
CA CYS A 444 7.17 -1.14 1.47
C CYS A 444 7.80 0.14 2.02
N GLN A 445 8.90 0.62 1.45
CA GLN A 445 9.49 1.89 1.84
C GLN A 445 8.58 3.06 1.43
N GLY A 446 8.03 2.98 0.21
CA GLY A 446 6.99 3.89 -0.26
C GLY A 446 5.74 3.87 0.62
N HIS A 447 5.28 2.68 1.05
CA HIS A 447 4.12 2.56 1.96
C HIS A 447 4.33 3.29 3.29
N ILE A 448 5.57 3.37 3.82
CA ILE A 448 5.88 4.10 5.05
C ILE A 448 5.81 5.61 4.83
N LEU A 449 6.46 6.13 3.78
CA LEU A 449 6.41 7.56 3.49
C LEU A 449 4.97 8.02 3.22
N GLU A 450 4.22 7.23 2.45
CA GLU A 450 2.80 7.49 2.17
C GLU A 450 1.95 7.49 3.45
N LEU A 451 2.21 6.56 4.39
CA LEU A 451 1.56 6.54 5.70
C LEU A 451 1.93 7.78 6.53
N LYS A 452 3.19 8.19 6.55
CA LYS A 452 3.64 9.41 7.25
C LYS A 452 2.95 10.65 6.68
N LEU A 453 2.88 10.79 5.36
CA LEU A 453 2.20 11.90 4.70
C LEU A 453 0.68 11.91 4.98
N ALA A 454 0.02 10.75 4.89
CA ALA A 454 -1.41 10.60 5.24
C ALA A 454 -1.67 10.96 6.70
N ALA A 455 -0.78 10.56 7.60
CA ALA A 455 -0.89 10.84 9.01
C ALA A 455 -0.66 12.32 9.34
N ILE A 456 0.31 12.96 8.70
CA ILE A 456 0.55 14.41 8.81
C ILE A 456 -0.69 15.19 8.34
N GLN A 457 -1.30 14.76 7.24
CA GLN A 457 -2.47 15.41 6.68
C GLN A 457 -3.70 15.34 7.59
N THR A 458 -3.94 14.19 8.23
CA THR A 458 -5.25 13.88 8.81
C THR A 458 -5.29 13.73 10.33
N LEU A 459 -4.16 13.39 10.95
CA LEU A 459 -4.13 13.15 12.39
C LEU A 459 -3.90 14.45 13.16
N GLU A 460 -4.22 14.36 14.45
CA GLU A 460 -3.71 15.30 15.45
C GLU A 460 -2.29 14.88 15.86
N TYR A 461 -1.51 15.84 16.35
CA TYR A 461 -0.11 15.61 16.69
C TYR A 461 0.08 14.50 17.75
N SER A 462 -0.89 14.32 18.66
CA SER A 462 -0.85 13.25 19.67
C SER A 462 -0.89 11.85 19.05
N ASP A 463 -1.77 11.62 18.08
CA ASP A 463 -1.92 10.35 17.38
C ASP A 463 -0.72 10.11 16.45
N PHE A 464 -0.22 11.18 15.82
CA PHE A 464 0.99 11.14 15.00
C PHE A 464 2.23 10.75 15.82
N TRP A 465 2.41 11.37 17.00
CA TRP A 465 3.50 11.05 17.90
C TRP A 465 3.41 9.63 18.45
N GLN A 466 2.23 9.14 18.82
CA GLN A 466 2.08 7.76 19.26
C GLN A 466 2.49 6.79 18.12
N THR A 467 2.00 7.04 16.91
CA THR A 467 2.30 6.19 15.75
C THR A 467 3.80 6.15 15.44
N PHE A 468 4.46 7.30 15.31
CA PHE A 468 5.85 7.36 14.84
C PHE A 468 6.88 7.76 15.91
N GLY A 469 6.54 8.60 16.88
CA GLY A 469 7.45 8.90 18.00
C GLY A 469 7.65 7.69 18.93
N GLU A 470 6.54 7.17 19.47
CA GLU A 470 6.55 5.97 20.32
C GLU A 470 6.70 4.67 19.51
N GLY A 471 6.41 4.71 18.20
CA GLY A 471 6.37 3.52 17.35
C GLY A 471 5.21 2.59 17.72
N ARG A 472 4.18 3.09 18.43
CA ARG A 472 3.10 2.28 18.98
C ARG A 472 1.82 3.08 19.12
N HIS A 473 0.72 2.58 18.54
CA HIS A 473 -0.60 3.16 18.70
C HIS A 473 -1.63 2.05 19.00
N PRO A 474 -2.38 2.10 20.12
CA PRO A 474 -3.33 1.04 20.49
C PRO A 474 -4.45 0.89 19.47
N ASP A 475 -4.97 2.00 18.95
CA ASP A 475 -6.10 2.04 18.01
C ASP A 475 -5.68 2.28 16.54
N PHE A 476 -4.49 1.85 16.14
CA PHE A 476 -3.99 2.07 14.77
C PHE A 476 -4.94 1.51 13.71
N ASP A 477 -5.50 0.31 13.94
CA ASP A 477 -6.48 -0.33 13.05
C ASP A 477 -7.67 0.59 12.73
N ARG A 478 -8.18 1.29 13.75
CA ARG A 478 -9.31 2.23 13.61
C ARG A 478 -8.89 3.49 12.88
N LEU A 479 -7.73 4.06 13.20
CA LEU A 479 -7.20 5.25 12.52
C LEU A 479 -6.94 4.99 11.03
N LEU A 480 -6.48 3.79 10.71
CA LEU A 480 -6.21 3.36 9.34
C LEU A 480 -7.47 3.48 8.47
N ASP A 481 -8.59 2.89 8.90
CA ASP A 481 -9.85 2.90 8.13
C ASP A 481 -10.55 4.26 8.18
N SER A 482 -10.58 4.91 9.36
CA SER A 482 -11.42 6.08 9.61
C SER A 482 -10.80 7.43 9.25
N LYS A 483 -9.46 7.54 9.23
CA LYS A 483 -8.76 8.81 8.95
C LYS A 483 -7.74 8.70 7.82
N LEU A 484 -6.94 7.63 7.78
CA LEU A 484 -5.79 7.53 6.87
C LEU A 484 -6.16 7.03 5.48
N ALA A 485 -7.09 6.08 5.37
CA ALA A 485 -7.46 5.42 4.12
C ALA A 485 -7.76 6.33 2.92
N PRO A 486 -8.41 7.51 3.07
CA PRO A 486 -8.70 8.41 1.96
C PRO A 486 -7.44 8.96 1.25
N PHE A 487 -6.30 8.99 1.94
CA PHE A 487 -5.04 9.54 1.41
C PHE A 487 -4.01 8.47 1.06
N LEU A 488 -4.26 7.22 1.42
CA LEU A 488 -3.42 6.09 1.01
C LEU A 488 -3.82 5.63 -0.40
N SER A 489 -2.90 5.04 -1.14
CA SER A 489 -3.18 4.20 -2.30
C SER A 489 -3.87 2.89 -1.89
N SER A 490 -4.40 2.15 -2.85
CA SER A 490 -4.92 0.80 -2.60
C SER A 490 -3.81 -0.14 -2.11
N HIS A 491 -2.61 -0.07 -2.72
CA HIS A 491 -1.44 -0.85 -2.29
C HIS A 491 -1.08 -0.58 -0.82
N ALA A 492 -0.89 0.69 -0.44
CA ALA A 492 -0.50 1.03 0.92
C ALA A 492 -1.58 0.68 1.94
N TYR A 493 -2.85 0.92 1.62
CA TYR A 493 -3.94 0.54 2.51
C TYR A 493 -3.97 -0.98 2.74
N ALA A 494 -3.85 -1.80 1.69
CA ALA A 494 -3.82 -3.25 1.81
C ALA A 494 -2.61 -3.75 2.63
N TYR A 495 -1.43 -3.16 2.39
CA TYR A 495 -0.23 -3.46 3.17
C TYR A 495 -0.44 -3.15 4.66
N TRP A 496 -0.91 -1.96 5.00
CA TRP A 496 -1.10 -1.59 6.41
C TRP A 496 -2.26 -2.32 7.08
N LYS A 497 -3.29 -2.72 6.34
CA LYS A 497 -4.40 -3.52 6.88
C LYS A 497 -3.94 -4.90 7.33
N THR A 498 -3.02 -5.51 6.58
CA THR A 498 -2.41 -6.80 6.93
C THR A 498 -1.30 -6.67 7.98
N HIS A 499 -0.65 -5.51 8.06
CA HIS A 499 0.49 -5.26 8.95
C HIS A 499 0.20 -4.33 10.13
N ALA A 500 -1.06 -4.01 10.43
CA ALA A 500 -1.43 -3.10 11.52
C ALA A 500 -0.89 -3.56 12.90
N GLY A 501 -0.68 -4.86 13.09
CA GLY A 501 -0.03 -5.43 14.27
C GLY A 501 1.42 -4.95 14.52
N GLN A 502 2.08 -4.34 13.53
CA GLN A 502 3.39 -3.74 13.71
C GLN A 502 3.36 -2.59 14.73
N PHE A 503 2.33 -1.75 14.69
CA PHE A 503 2.13 -0.63 15.63
C PHE A 503 1.49 -1.03 16.98
N LYS A 504 1.10 -2.30 17.18
CA LYS A 504 0.56 -2.76 18.48
C LYS A 504 1.62 -2.89 19.56
N ARG A 505 2.86 -3.22 19.17
CA ARG A 505 3.99 -3.45 20.09
C ARG A 505 5.08 -2.40 19.93
N ASN A 506 5.77 -2.41 18.80
CA ASN A 506 6.87 -1.51 18.48
C ASN A 506 7.15 -1.63 16.98
N PHE A 507 6.91 -0.56 16.24
CA PHE A 507 7.13 -0.47 14.80
C PHE A 507 8.61 -0.63 14.44
N TYR A 508 9.51 0.00 15.19
CA TYR A 508 10.96 0.02 14.92
C TYR A 508 11.66 -1.34 15.12
N PHE A 509 11.04 -2.28 15.83
CA PHE A 509 11.52 -3.67 15.93
C PHE A 509 10.87 -4.61 14.90
N ARG A 510 10.28 -4.07 13.83
CA ARG A 510 9.75 -4.80 12.67
C ARG A 510 10.63 -4.58 11.44
N GLY A 511 10.23 -5.16 10.31
CA GLY A 511 11.07 -5.17 9.11
C GLY A 511 12.29 -6.08 9.25
N TYR A 512 13.17 -6.02 8.25
CA TYR A 512 14.42 -6.79 8.24
C TYR A 512 15.37 -6.33 9.36
N SER A 513 15.58 -5.02 9.51
CA SER A 513 16.41 -4.42 10.56
C SER A 513 15.90 -4.69 11.98
N GLY A 514 14.59 -4.84 12.16
CA GLY A 514 14.00 -5.21 13.45
C GLY A 514 14.47 -6.57 13.98
N TRP A 515 14.93 -7.50 13.12
CA TRP A 515 15.59 -8.72 13.57
C TRP A 515 16.96 -8.44 14.16
N ALA A 516 17.77 -7.61 13.52
CA ALA A 516 19.09 -7.21 14.02
C ALA A 516 18.96 -6.52 15.39
N LEU A 517 18.01 -5.60 15.55
CA LEU A 517 17.78 -4.90 16.83
C LEU A 517 17.35 -5.86 17.94
N ARG A 518 16.45 -6.81 17.66
CA ARG A 518 16.03 -7.83 18.64
C ARG A 518 17.18 -8.75 19.05
N LEU A 519 18.01 -9.17 18.10
CA LEU A 519 19.21 -9.97 18.39
C LEU A 519 20.21 -9.19 19.24
N ALA A 520 20.44 -7.91 18.94
CA ALA A 520 21.29 -7.04 19.74
C ALA A 520 20.77 -6.91 21.18
N GLN A 521 19.45 -6.75 21.37
CA GLN A 521 18.85 -6.73 22.72
C GLN A 521 19.06 -8.02 23.48
N VAL A 522 18.92 -9.18 22.83
CA VAL A 522 19.21 -10.48 23.44
C VAL A 522 20.69 -10.58 23.80
N ALA A 523 21.60 -10.14 22.92
CA ALA A 523 23.04 -10.12 23.21
C ALA A 523 23.37 -9.23 24.42
N PHE A 524 22.80 -8.03 24.51
CA PHE A 524 22.98 -7.14 25.66
C PHE A 524 22.37 -7.68 26.95
N PHE A 525 21.30 -8.48 26.84
CA PHE A 525 20.72 -9.17 27.99
C PHE A 525 21.63 -10.28 28.49
N LEU A 526 22.10 -11.16 27.60
CA LEU A 526 23.00 -12.27 27.93
C LEU A 526 24.36 -11.79 28.46
N ALA A 527 24.88 -10.68 27.93
CA ALA A 527 26.12 -10.07 28.41
C ALA A 527 25.95 -9.24 29.70
N GLY A 528 24.73 -9.10 30.24
CA GLY A 528 24.46 -8.37 31.48
C GLY A 528 24.60 -6.84 31.39
N VAL A 529 24.70 -6.28 30.18
CA VAL A 529 24.92 -4.83 29.93
C VAL A 529 23.65 -4.05 29.62
N SER A 530 22.47 -4.68 29.70
CA SER A 530 21.18 -4.02 29.40
C SER A 530 20.91 -2.77 30.25
N LYS A 531 21.40 -2.72 31.50
CA LYS A 531 21.31 -1.52 32.34
C LYS A 531 22.24 -0.42 31.84
N ASP A 532 23.44 -0.78 31.38
CA ASP A 532 24.44 0.14 30.85
C ASP A 532 23.96 0.78 29.54
N VAL A 533 23.27 0.02 28.67
CA VAL A 533 22.61 0.56 27.46
C VAL A 533 21.60 1.65 27.82
N LYS A 534 20.78 1.43 28.86
CA LYS A 534 19.82 2.44 29.34
C LYS A 534 20.51 3.65 29.96
N GLN A 535 21.65 3.46 30.63
CA GLN A 535 22.46 4.57 31.15
C GLN A 535 23.06 5.39 30.01
N LEU A 536 23.60 4.73 28.97
CA LEU A 536 24.12 5.40 27.78
C LEU A 536 23.04 6.29 27.12
N CYS A 537 21.82 5.78 26.98
CA CYS A 537 20.70 6.54 26.41
C CYS A 537 20.21 7.71 27.30
N ARG A 538 20.58 7.74 28.58
CA ARG A 538 20.16 8.77 29.56
C ARG A 538 21.30 9.72 29.96
N ALA A 539 22.52 9.42 29.55
CA ALA A 539 23.71 10.19 29.85
C ALA A 539 23.52 11.65 29.41
N SER A 540 23.97 12.57 30.26
CA SER A 540 23.79 14.02 30.01
C SER A 540 25.05 14.70 29.50
N SER A 541 26.11 13.93 29.22
CA SER A 541 27.35 14.42 28.62
C SER A 541 28.00 13.37 27.71
N THR A 542 28.72 13.81 26.68
CA THR A 542 29.49 12.94 25.79
C THR A 542 30.62 12.21 26.51
N ALA A 543 31.23 12.83 27.53
CA ALA A 543 32.25 12.20 28.37
C ALA A 543 31.69 10.98 29.13
N GLU A 544 30.50 11.10 29.71
CA GLU A 544 29.82 9.98 30.37
C GLU A 544 29.46 8.89 29.36
N GLN A 545 28.90 9.26 28.20
CA GLN A 545 28.57 8.31 27.13
C GLN A 545 29.79 7.52 26.67
N LYS A 546 30.89 8.23 26.40
CA LYS A 546 32.15 7.63 25.96
C LYS A 546 32.69 6.67 27.00
N ARG A 547 32.66 7.04 28.29
CA ARG A 547 33.07 6.14 29.38
C ARG A 547 32.23 4.86 29.41
N ILE A 548 30.91 4.95 29.28
CA ILE A 548 30.01 3.78 29.28
C ILE A 548 30.26 2.91 28.03
N TRP A 549 30.42 3.53 26.86
CA TRP A 549 30.77 2.85 25.62
C TRP A 549 32.07 2.05 25.77
N ASP A 550 33.16 2.72 26.11
CA ASP A 550 34.50 2.14 26.16
C ASP A 550 34.61 1.01 27.19
N SER A 551 33.95 1.17 28.35
CA SER A 551 34.07 0.21 29.46
C SER A 551 33.05 -0.94 29.44
N ARG A 552 31.86 -0.76 28.85
CA ARG A 552 30.75 -1.72 28.96
C ARG A 552 30.27 -2.27 27.63
N LEU A 553 29.92 -1.41 26.68
CA LEU A 553 29.28 -1.85 25.42
C LEU A 553 30.29 -2.30 24.38
N ARG A 554 31.38 -1.54 24.20
CA ARG A 554 32.42 -1.80 23.21
C ARG A 554 33.03 -3.21 23.34
N PRO A 555 33.38 -3.72 24.54
CA PRO A 555 33.91 -5.09 24.68
C PRO A 555 32.91 -6.18 24.28
N VAL A 556 31.62 -5.92 24.48
CA VAL A 556 30.55 -6.84 24.07
C VAL A 556 30.47 -6.83 22.55
N LEU A 557 30.25 -5.65 21.93
CA LEU A 557 30.06 -5.45 20.48
C LEU A 557 31.23 -5.98 19.62
N PHE A 558 32.47 -5.75 20.06
CA PHE A 558 33.66 -6.18 19.32
C PHE A 558 34.23 -7.52 19.80
N ASN A 559 33.46 -8.33 20.53
CA ASN A 559 33.87 -9.70 20.84
C ASN A 559 34.07 -10.50 19.53
N ARG A 560 35.16 -11.26 19.42
CA ARG A 560 35.51 -12.10 18.26
C ARG A 560 34.36 -12.97 17.77
N VAL A 561 33.56 -13.53 18.67
CA VAL A 561 32.39 -14.34 18.29
C VAL A 561 31.34 -13.49 17.58
N MET A 562 31.01 -12.31 18.12
CA MET A 562 30.01 -11.44 17.51
C MET A 562 30.47 -10.86 16.17
N MET A 563 31.73 -10.42 16.10
CA MET A 563 32.33 -9.95 14.85
C MET A 563 32.32 -11.03 13.77
N LYS A 564 32.73 -12.26 14.09
CA LYS A 564 32.82 -13.34 13.10
C LYS A 564 31.46 -13.92 12.70
N MET A 565 30.53 -14.08 13.64
CA MET A 565 29.24 -14.74 13.40
C MET A 565 28.20 -13.81 12.77
N PHE A 566 28.24 -12.52 13.08
CA PHE A 566 27.23 -11.54 12.63
C PHE A 566 27.83 -10.53 11.65
N LEU A 567 28.61 -9.55 12.13
CA LEU A 567 29.06 -8.41 11.31
C LEU A 567 30.00 -8.78 10.15
N GLY A 568 30.75 -9.88 10.29
CA GLY A 568 31.59 -10.44 9.22
C GLY A 568 30.90 -11.49 8.37
N ASN A 569 29.61 -11.78 8.61
CA ASN A 569 28.85 -12.77 7.85
C ASN A 569 28.01 -12.07 6.77
N PRO A 570 28.32 -12.27 5.47
CA PRO A 570 27.59 -11.62 4.38
C PRO A 570 26.09 -11.92 4.36
N ILE A 571 25.69 -13.12 4.81
CA ILE A 571 24.27 -13.53 4.88
C ILE A 571 23.55 -12.70 5.94
N PHE A 572 24.17 -12.49 7.10
CA PHE A 572 23.60 -11.65 8.14
C PHE A 572 23.53 -10.19 7.70
N ASN A 573 24.62 -9.68 7.12
CA ASN A 573 24.67 -8.31 6.61
C ASN A 573 23.59 -8.04 5.56
N TRP A 574 23.35 -8.97 4.63
CA TRP A 574 22.28 -8.83 3.65
C TRP A 574 20.88 -8.93 4.29
N HIS A 575 20.58 -10.02 5.00
CA HIS A 575 19.21 -10.27 5.47
C HIS A 575 18.79 -9.45 6.68
N ALA A 576 19.74 -8.96 7.49
CA ALA A 576 19.46 -8.23 8.72
C ALA A 576 19.84 -6.74 8.62
N LEU A 577 20.87 -6.40 7.85
CA LEU A 577 21.36 -5.01 7.68
C LEU A 577 21.20 -4.50 6.24
N GLY A 578 20.62 -5.27 5.31
CA GLY A 578 20.46 -4.83 3.92
C GLY A 578 21.76 -4.45 3.20
N VAL A 579 22.92 -4.93 3.66
CA VAL A 579 24.24 -4.60 3.09
C VAL A 579 24.63 -5.66 2.05
N PRO A 580 24.72 -5.32 0.74
CA PRO A 580 25.14 -6.25 -0.30
C PRO A 580 26.62 -6.62 -0.19
N ARG A 581 26.99 -7.72 -0.85
CA ARG A 581 28.39 -8.18 -0.91
C ARG A 581 29.31 -7.17 -1.60
N ASN A 582 28.83 -6.47 -2.62
CA ASN A 582 29.62 -5.47 -3.34
C ASN A 582 29.94 -4.25 -2.47
N GLN A 583 28.99 -3.80 -1.66
CA GLN A 583 29.24 -2.78 -0.65
C GLN A 583 30.23 -3.25 0.40
N MET A 584 30.16 -4.52 0.82
CA MET A 584 31.17 -5.11 1.70
C MET A 584 32.56 -5.08 1.08
N ASN A 585 32.67 -5.45 -0.19
CA ASN A 585 33.93 -5.44 -0.92
C ASN A 585 34.53 -4.02 -1.04
N CYS A 586 33.70 -2.98 -1.09
CA CYS A 586 34.16 -1.58 -1.14
C CYS A 586 34.97 -1.21 0.10
N PHE A 587 34.46 -1.43 1.31
CA PHE A 587 35.19 -1.07 2.53
C PHE A 587 36.34 -2.04 2.86
N LEU A 588 36.29 -3.28 2.36
CA LEU A 588 37.38 -4.24 2.53
C LEU A 588 38.66 -3.85 1.78
N GLN A 589 38.58 -2.90 0.85
CA GLN A 589 39.76 -2.29 0.22
C GLN A 589 40.53 -1.38 1.19
N ASP A 590 39.84 -0.78 2.16
CA ASP A 590 40.40 0.18 3.12
C ASP A 590 40.84 -0.47 4.45
N GLY A 591 40.49 -1.73 4.71
CA GLY A 591 40.81 -2.43 5.95
C GLY A 591 39.95 -3.67 6.22
N THR A 592 39.89 -4.11 7.48
CA THR A 592 39.04 -5.25 7.87
C THR A 592 37.63 -4.82 8.25
N VAL A 593 36.69 -5.78 8.33
CA VAL A 593 35.34 -5.55 8.89
C VAL A 593 35.42 -4.94 10.29
N GLU A 594 36.37 -5.39 11.12
CA GLU A 594 36.56 -4.87 12.47
C GLU A 594 37.01 -3.40 12.45
N ASP A 595 37.91 -3.03 11.54
CA ASP A 595 38.36 -1.65 11.39
C ASP A 595 37.23 -0.74 10.93
N PHE A 596 36.41 -1.20 9.97
CA PHE A 596 35.23 -0.46 9.52
C PHE A 596 34.23 -0.24 10.66
N CYS A 597 33.86 -1.30 11.40
CA CYS A 597 32.92 -1.19 12.50
C CYS A 597 33.45 -0.30 13.64
N LYS A 598 34.75 -0.35 13.96
CA LYS A 598 35.37 0.56 14.94
C LYS A 598 35.31 2.01 14.45
N ALA A 599 35.71 2.26 13.21
CA ALA A 599 35.69 3.60 12.63
C ALA A 599 34.27 4.19 12.55
N THR A 600 33.24 3.34 12.39
CA THR A 600 31.83 3.73 12.41
C THR A 600 31.34 4.03 13.83
N LEU A 601 31.56 3.14 14.80
CA LEU A 601 30.90 3.21 16.11
C LEU A 601 31.69 3.95 17.19
N ASP A 602 33.03 3.85 17.22
CA ASP A 602 33.84 4.43 18.31
C ASP A 602 33.71 5.97 18.43
N PRO A 603 33.56 6.75 17.33
CA PRO A 603 33.37 8.21 17.43
C PRO A 603 32.00 8.62 17.98
N VAL A 604 30.95 7.86 17.70
CA VAL A 604 29.54 8.25 17.90
C VAL A 604 29.22 8.75 19.32
N PRO A 605 29.61 8.05 20.40
CA PRO A 605 29.34 8.49 21.77
C PRO A 605 29.98 9.84 22.14
N GLY A 606 31.04 10.23 21.42
CA GLY A 606 31.80 11.46 21.62
C GLY A 606 31.30 12.66 20.82
N LEU A 607 30.43 12.46 19.81
CA LEU A 607 29.95 13.54 18.93
C LEU A 607 28.94 14.43 19.65
N THR A 608 27.77 13.88 19.96
CA THR A 608 26.68 14.56 20.65
C THR A 608 25.96 13.59 21.58
N THR A 609 25.10 14.12 22.45
CA THR A 609 24.34 13.28 23.38
C THR A 609 23.22 12.55 22.64
N LEU A 610 23.13 11.22 22.82
CA LEU A 610 22.07 10.39 22.24
C LEU A 610 20.69 10.84 22.73
N LYS A 611 20.61 11.23 24.00
CA LYS A 611 19.39 11.65 24.68
C LYS A 611 18.73 12.90 24.06
N ASP A 612 19.53 13.83 23.55
CA ASP A 612 19.06 15.17 23.20
C ASP A 612 19.26 15.54 21.72
N ASP A 613 20.11 14.82 20.97
CA ASP A 613 20.42 15.19 19.58
C ASP A 613 20.60 13.98 18.64
N ASN A 614 21.41 12.98 19.01
CA ASN A 614 21.69 11.85 18.11
C ASN A 614 20.62 10.76 18.17
N TYR A 615 19.50 11.01 17.49
CA TYR A 615 18.32 10.15 17.51
C TYR A 615 18.48 8.82 16.75
N PHE A 616 19.47 8.70 15.86
CA PHE A 616 19.65 7.52 15.00
C PHE A 616 20.01 6.26 15.81
N PHE A 617 21.11 6.32 16.56
CA PHE A 617 21.49 5.22 17.46
C PHE A 617 20.60 5.16 18.69
N PHE A 618 20.11 6.31 19.16
CA PHE A 618 19.15 6.35 20.27
C PHE A 618 17.91 5.51 19.96
N LEU A 619 17.34 5.64 18.77
CA LEU A 619 16.19 4.84 18.34
C LEU A 619 16.49 3.34 18.40
N CYS A 620 17.64 2.92 17.89
CA CYS A 620 18.04 1.51 17.86
C CYS A 620 18.15 0.91 19.26
N LEU A 621 18.70 1.68 20.21
CA LEU A 621 18.93 1.23 21.58
C LEU A 621 17.67 1.34 22.46
N ASN A 622 16.89 2.41 22.29
CA ASN A 622 15.72 2.72 23.12
C ASN A 622 14.41 2.15 22.54
N GLY A 623 14.39 1.83 21.24
CA GLY A 623 13.23 1.30 20.51
C GLY A 623 12.14 2.33 20.20
N ARG A 624 12.35 3.60 20.56
CA ARG A 624 11.42 4.71 20.31
C ARG A 624 12.16 6.04 20.42
N TYR A 625 11.60 7.07 19.82
CA TYR A 625 12.10 8.44 19.96
C TYR A 625 11.71 9.06 21.30
N THR A 626 12.33 10.18 21.63
CA THR A 626 11.87 11.09 22.69
C THR A 626 11.62 12.46 22.12
N ARG A 627 10.84 13.30 22.81
CA ARG A 627 10.57 14.66 22.35
C ARG A 627 11.85 15.50 22.15
N ALA A 628 12.90 15.20 22.91
CA ALA A 628 14.21 15.85 22.79
C ALA A 628 14.99 15.29 21.59
N SER A 629 15.15 13.96 21.52
CA SER A 629 15.90 13.26 20.47
C SER A 629 14.95 12.56 19.50
N CYS A 630 14.58 13.30 18.45
CA CYS A 630 13.75 12.84 17.34
C CYS A 630 14.02 13.65 16.05
N PRO A 631 13.74 13.06 14.86
CA PRO A 631 13.73 13.79 13.59
C PRO A 631 12.87 15.05 13.62
N ALA A 632 13.27 16.08 12.87
CA ALA A 632 12.56 17.36 12.84
C ALA A 632 11.07 17.25 12.45
N TYR A 633 10.71 16.32 11.56
CA TYR A 633 9.32 16.09 11.16
C TYR A 633 8.43 15.53 12.29
N LEU A 634 9.02 14.96 13.34
CA LEU A 634 8.30 14.48 14.53
C LEU A 634 8.08 15.56 15.59
N LYS A 635 8.72 16.73 15.47
CA LYS A 635 8.53 17.86 16.38
C LYS A 635 7.21 18.59 16.07
N PRO A 636 6.58 19.29 17.04
CA PRO A 636 5.29 19.95 16.83
C PRO A 636 5.34 20.97 15.67
N GLU A 637 6.42 21.74 15.60
CA GLU A 637 6.63 22.77 14.57
C GLU A 637 6.82 22.13 13.20
N GLY A 638 7.57 21.02 13.16
CA GLY A 638 7.81 20.25 11.95
C GLY A 638 6.53 19.62 11.39
N PHE A 639 5.75 18.98 12.27
CA PHE A 639 4.45 18.42 11.95
C PHE A 639 3.48 19.49 11.42
N SER A 640 3.40 20.64 12.08
CA SER A 640 2.53 21.74 11.66
C SER A 640 2.92 22.31 10.29
N THR A 641 4.23 22.46 10.04
CA THR A 641 4.76 22.96 8.76
C THR A 641 4.47 21.98 7.62
N LEU A 642 4.69 20.68 7.84
CA LEU A 642 4.45 19.64 6.84
C LEU A 642 2.96 19.38 6.57
N LYS A 643 2.06 19.81 7.48
CA LYS A 643 0.61 19.75 7.29
C LYS A 643 0.13 20.83 6.30
N ALA A 644 0.90 21.88 6.05
CA ALA A 644 0.57 22.90 5.07
C ALA A 644 0.60 22.33 3.64
N ASP A 645 -0.43 22.62 2.86
CA ASP A 645 -0.63 22.06 1.51
C ASP A 645 0.57 22.27 0.58
N LYS A 646 1.21 23.44 0.64
CA LYS A 646 2.38 23.74 -0.21
C LYS A 646 3.52 22.74 0.00
N VAL A 647 3.92 22.52 1.25
CA VAL A 647 5.04 21.63 1.58
C VAL A 647 4.64 20.18 1.34
N ASN A 648 3.41 19.84 1.68
CA ASN A 648 2.90 18.48 1.55
C ASN A 648 2.71 18.04 0.09
N ASN A 649 2.49 18.97 -0.84
CA ASN A 649 2.29 18.67 -2.27
C ASN A 649 3.60 18.63 -3.08
N SER A 650 4.77 18.88 -2.46
CA SER A 650 6.07 18.81 -3.13
C SER A 650 6.51 17.37 -3.44
N PHE A 651 5.97 16.37 -2.74
CA PHE A 651 6.38 14.97 -2.89
C PHE A 651 5.80 14.28 -4.13
N LYS A 652 6.63 13.47 -4.78
CA LYS A 652 6.27 12.44 -5.76
C LYS A 652 7.00 11.13 -5.42
N LEU A 653 6.25 10.09 -5.10
CA LEU A 653 6.80 8.77 -4.76
C LEU A 653 6.75 7.87 -5.99
N HIS A 654 7.88 7.27 -6.30
CA HIS A 654 8.07 6.35 -7.42
C HIS A 654 8.44 4.98 -6.87
N THR A 655 7.72 3.94 -7.30
CA THR A 655 8.06 2.55 -6.98
C THR A 655 8.67 1.91 -8.20
N ASP A 656 9.97 2.12 -8.37
CA ASP A 656 10.72 1.77 -9.58
C ASP A 656 12.23 1.86 -9.31
N THR A 657 13.05 1.51 -10.29
CA THR A 657 14.50 1.72 -10.28
C THR A 657 14.84 3.20 -10.47
N ILE A 658 16.00 3.64 -9.97
CA ILE A 658 16.47 5.02 -10.15
C ILE A 658 16.62 5.33 -11.64
N LEU A 659 17.26 4.42 -12.38
CA LEU A 659 17.42 4.52 -13.83
C LEU A 659 16.08 4.77 -14.55
N ASN A 660 15.03 4.00 -14.26
CA ASN A 660 13.76 4.15 -14.98
C ASN A 660 13.07 5.49 -14.67
N VAL A 661 13.10 5.92 -13.41
CA VAL A 661 12.58 7.24 -13.04
C VAL A 661 13.34 8.34 -13.77
N LEU A 662 14.69 8.26 -13.82
CA LEU A 662 15.50 9.24 -14.54
C LEU A 662 15.11 9.29 -16.03
N ARG A 663 14.90 8.14 -16.70
CA ARG A 663 14.50 8.07 -18.12
C ARG A 663 13.19 8.81 -18.42
N GLY A 664 12.24 8.77 -17.49
CA GLY A 664 10.96 9.47 -17.62
C GLY A 664 11.13 11.00 -17.53
N LEU A 665 11.96 11.47 -16.61
CA LEU A 665 12.13 12.89 -16.32
C LEU A 665 12.68 13.70 -17.50
N GLU A 666 12.27 14.96 -17.59
CA GLU A 666 12.71 15.89 -18.63
C GLU A 666 14.19 16.29 -18.48
N ASP A 667 14.84 16.64 -19.58
CA ASP A 667 16.22 17.14 -19.61
C ASP A 667 16.34 18.41 -18.75
N GLY A 668 17.34 18.46 -17.87
CA GLY A 668 17.51 19.61 -16.97
C GLY A 668 16.32 19.88 -16.03
N SER A 669 15.52 18.88 -15.68
CA SER A 669 14.43 19.03 -14.69
C SER A 669 14.91 19.04 -13.24
N LEU A 670 16.00 18.35 -12.93
CA LEU A 670 16.51 18.19 -11.56
C LEU A 670 17.68 19.12 -11.25
N THR A 671 17.81 19.51 -9.98
CA THR A 671 18.97 20.24 -9.47
C THR A 671 19.88 19.37 -8.60
N LYS A 672 19.30 18.38 -7.91
CA LYS A 672 20.01 17.49 -6.97
C LYS A 672 19.53 16.05 -7.16
N ILE A 673 20.46 15.11 -7.23
CA ILE A 673 20.19 13.67 -7.20
C ILE A 673 20.97 13.07 -6.02
N ILE A 674 20.27 12.45 -5.07
CA ILE A 674 20.85 11.88 -3.85
C ILE A 674 20.58 10.37 -3.85
N VAL A 675 21.58 9.59 -4.24
CA VAL A 675 21.46 8.14 -4.42
C VAL A 675 21.95 7.32 -3.22
N MET A 676 22.19 7.98 -2.08
CA MET A 676 22.72 7.35 -0.87
C MET A 676 23.94 6.46 -1.19
N ASP A 677 23.92 5.20 -0.78
CA ASP A 677 24.96 4.19 -1.00
C ASP A 677 24.62 3.19 -2.10
N SER A 678 23.60 3.44 -2.93
CA SER A 678 23.22 2.50 -4.00
C SER A 678 24.36 2.25 -4.99
N MET A 679 25.25 3.22 -5.20
CA MET A 679 26.41 3.10 -6.07
C MET A 679 27.38 2.00 -5.60
N ASP A 680 27.44 1.70 -4.30
CA ASP A 680 28.27 0.63 -3.74
C ASP A 680 27.74 -0.78 -4.10
N TRP A 681 26.53 -0.88 -4.66
CA TRP A 681 25.87 -2.16 -4.91
C TRP A 681 26.28 -2.76 -6.26
N PHE A 682 26.78 -1.92 -7.18
CA PHE A 682 27.18 -2.34 -8.53
C PHE A 682 28.54 -3.05 -8.54
N ASP A 683 28.72 -3.91 -9.54
CA ASP A 683 30.02 -4.54 -9.81
C ASP A 683 31.02 -3.51 -10.37
N PRO A 684 32.31 -3.55 -9.97
CA PRO A 684 33.31 -2.65 -10.51
C PRO A 684 33.45 -2.73 -12.03
N ILE A 685 33.36 -1.57 -12.69
CA ILE A 685 33.57 -1.42 -14.13
C ILE A 685 35.00 -0.95 -14.40
N PRO A 686 35.77 -1.62 -15.30
CA PRO A 686 37.10 -1.18 -15.66
C PRO A 686 37.15 0.27 -16.18
N PRO A 687 38.18 1.06 -15.82
CA PRO A 687 38.31 2.44 -16.28
C PRO A 687 38.29 2.61 -17.80
N GLU A 688 38.85 1.64 -18.54
CA GLU A 688 38.96 1.61 -19.99
C GLU A 688 37.62 1.34 -20.72
N THR A 689 36.60 0.88 -20.01
CA THR A 689 35.28 0.63 -20.60
C THR A 689 34.66 1.95 -21.06
N PRO A 690 34.30 2.10 -22.35
CA PRO A 690 33.70 3.34 -22.84
C PRO A 690 32.32 3.56 -22.21
N MET A 691 31.95 4.83 -21.98
CA MET A 691 30.58 5.16 -21.57
C MET A 691 29.59 4.80 -22.68
N PRO A 692 28.38 4.28 -22.35
CA PRO A 692 27.37 3.98 -23.34
C PRO A 692 26.90 5.23 -24.08
N THR A 693 26.59 5.08 -25.36
CA THR A 693 26.07 6.15 -26.22
C THR A 693 24.57 6.01 -26.40
N GLY A 694 23.81 7.06 -26.10
CA GLY A 694 22.35 7.09 -26.27
C GLY A 694 21.59 6.95 -24.95
N ARG A 695 20.29 6.68 -25.05
CA ARG A 695 19.43 6.41 -23.89
C ARG A 695 19.58 4.95 -23.46
N ALA A 696 19.34 4.69 -22.18
CA ALA A 696 19.24 3.32 -21.69
C ALA A 696 18.17 2.53 -22.49
N PRO A 697 18.51 1.33 -23.02
CA PRO A 697 17.57 0.52 -23.79
C PRO A 697 16.34 0.13 -22.95
N ASP A 698 15.20 -0.07 -23.62
CA ASP A 698 13.89 -0.37 -23.00
C ASP A 698 13.55 -1.87 -23.02
N GLU A 699 14.40 -2.68 -23.64
CA GLU A 699 14.13 -4.08 -23.93
C GLU A 699 14.91 -4.99 -22.98
N SER A 700 14.26 -6.04 -22.48
CA SER A 700 14.95 -7.16 -21.83
C SER A 700 15.71 -7.94 -22.89
N ASP A 701 17.03 -8.08 -22.73
CA ASP A 701 17.86 -8.77 -23.72
C ASP A 701 17.43 -10.23 -23.93
N GLU A 702 17.51 -10.71 -25.17
CA GLU A 702 17.02 -12.03 -25.57
C GLU A 702 17.86 -13.19 -24.99
N SER A 703 19.10 -12.92 -24.59
CA SER A 703 20.03 -13.91 -24.02
C SER A 703 20.52 -13.57 -22.59
N PRO A 704 20.83 -14.59 -21.75
CA PRO A 704 21.40 -14.38 -20.43
C PRO A 704 22.74 -13.62 -20.42
N GLU A 705 23.56 -13.80 -21.45
CA GLU A 705 24.85 -13.13 -21.61
C GLU A 705 24.68 -11.63 -21.87
N GLU A 706 23.74 -11.25 -22.74
CA GLU A 706 23.41 -9.85 -23.01
C GLU A 706 22.76 -9.19 -21.78
N ALA A 707 21.85 -9.89 -21.09
CA ALA A 707 21.25 -9.41 -19.85
C ALA A 707 22.30 -9.18 -18.75
N TYR A 708 23.34 -10.01 -18.69
CA TYR A 708 24.44 -9.84 -17.75
C TYR A 708 25.32 -8.63 -18.11
N GLU A 709 25.57 -8.38 -19.39
CA GLU A 709 26.32 -7.20 -19.85
C GLU A 709 25.50 -5.90 -19.70
N HIS A 710 24.18 -5.98 -19.86
CA HIS A 710 23.25 -4.90 -19.54
C HIS A 710 23.29 -4.55 -18.05
N LEU A 711 23.22 -5.54 -17.16
CA LEU A 711 23.35 -5.33 -15.71
C LEU A 711 24.70 -4.70 -15.33
N ARG A 712 25.78 -5.06 -16.03
CA ARG A 712 27.11 -4.44 -15.83
C ARG A 712 27.17 -2.98 -16.29
N SER A 713 26.42 -2.63 -17.33
CA SER A 713 26.36 -1.27 -17.87
C SER A 713 25.28 -0.40 -17.23
N GLU A 714 24.41 -0.97 -16.37
CA GLU A 714 23.30 -0.27 -15.72
C GLU A 714 23.76 0.96 -14.92
N LEU A 715 24.89 0.85 -14.19
CA LEU A 715 25.48 2.00 -13.49
C LEU A 715 25.83 3.13 -14.46
N ASP A 716 26.53 2.83 -15.54
CA ASP A 716 26.95 3.84 -16.50
C ASP A 716 25.75 4.48 -17.20
N TYR A 717 24.71 3.70 -17.51
CA TYR A 717 23.43 4.23 -17.99
C TYR A 717 22.76 5.14 -16.96
N GLU A 718 22.76 4.76 -15.67
CA GLU A 718 22.22 5.60 -14.60
C GLU A 718 22.99 6.93 -14.53
N ILE A 719 24.32 6.91 -14.59
CA ILE A 719 25.18 8.11 -14.60
C ILE A 719 24.89 9.00 -15.82
N VAL A 720 24.72 8.42 -17.01
CA VAL A 720 24.38 9.17 -18.24
C VAL A 720 23.01 9.83 -18.12
N GLU A 721 22.01 9.11 -17.61
CA GLU A 721 20.66 9.65 -17.40
C GLU A 721 20.64 10.71 -16.29
N MET A 722 21.40 10.53 -15.20
CA MET A 722 21.62 11.57 -14.17
C MET A 722 22.16 12.85 -14.81
N ARG A 723 23.16 12.73 -15.68
CA ARG A 723 23.72 13.89 -16.39
C ARG A 723 22.68 14.58 -17.26
N ARG A 724 21.84 13.82 -17.97
CA ARG A 724 20.80 14.39 -18.84
C ARG A 724 19.80 15.22 -18.04
N VAL A 725 19.24 14.66 -16.97
CA VAL A 725 18.16 15.30 -16.21
C VAL A 725 18.64 16.41 -15.28
N LEU A 726 19.93 16.45 -14.92
CA LEU A 726 20.48 17.54 -14.13
C LEU A 726 20.60 18.85 -14.93
N LYS A 727 20.27 19.99 -14.32
CA LYS A 727 20.62 21.32 -14.85
C LYS A 727 22.14 21.54 -14.82
N SER A 728 22.67 22.44 -15.65
CA SER A 728 24.06 22.91 -15.48
C SER A 728 24.23 23.52 -14.08
N GLY A 729 25.31 23.17 -13.39
CA GLY A 729 25.53 23.45 -11.97
C GLY A 729 24.78 22.53 -10.99
N GLY A 730 23.90 21.66 -11.48
CA GLY A 730 23.27 20.60 -10.69
C GLY A 730 24.27 19.52 -10.27
N MET A 731 23.91 18.70 -9.29
CA MET A 731 24.82 17.69 -8.74
C MET A 731 24.15 16.36 -8.43
N ALA A 732 24.88 15.28 -8.69
CA ALA A 732 24.61 13.95 -8.15
C ALA A 732 25.47 13.71 -6.91
N VAL A 733 24.93 13.04 -5.91
CA VAL A 733 25.48 12.94 -4.56
C VAL A 733 25.28 11.52 -4.02
N TRP A 734 26.32 10.98 -3.41
CA TRP A 734 26.31 9.64 -2.81
C TRP A 734 27.20 9.58 -1.57
N ARG A 735 26.93 8.61 -0.72
CA ARG A 735 27.81 8.19 0.38
C ARG A 735 28.36 6.80 0.07
N SER A 736 29.59 6.51 0.50
CA SER A 736 30.21 5.21 0.24
C SER A 736 30.82 4.59 1.48
N ALA A 737 30.76 3.27 1.55
CA ALA A 737 31.50 2.47 2.52
C ALA A 737 33.02 2.49 2.27
N ALA A 738 33.47 2.81 1.05
CA ALA A 738 34.87 3.08 0.73
C ALA A 738 35.23 4.56 0.96
N LYS A 739 36.49 4.84 1.26
CA LYS A 739 37.02 6.21 1.31
C LYS A 739 37.12 6.85 -0.07
N ARG A 740 37.48 6.06 -1.08
CA ARG A 740 37.64 6.46 -2.48
C ARG A 740 37.00 5.41 -3.39
N PRO A 741 35.68 5.51 -3.65
CA PRO A 741 34.99 4.50 -4.43
C PRO A 741 35.43 4.49 -5.90
N TRP A 742 35.43 3.30 -6.50
CA TRP A 742 35.89 3.08 -7.88
C TRP A 742 35.03 3.83 -8.92
N TYR A 743 33.74 4.02 -8.64
CA TYR A 743 32.81 4.64 -9.58
C TYR A 743 32.96 6.17 -9.69
N CYS A 744 33.78 6.83 -8.85
CA CYS A 744 34.16 8.23 -9.07
C CYS A 744 34.70 8.47 -10.49
N GLN A 745 35.51 7.54 -11.00
CA GLN A 745 36.09 7.62 -12.34
C GLN A 745 35.02 7.52 -13.45
N ARG A 746 33.91 6.82 -13.18
CA ARG A 746 32.81 6.66 -14.15
C ARG A 746 32.02 7.96 -14.29
N PHE A 747 31.76 8.65 -13.17
CA PHE A 747 31.21 10.01 -13.20
C PHE A 747 32.12 11.00 -13.94
N GLU A 748 33.43 10.93 -13.76
CA GLU A 748 34.40 11.75 -14.50
C GLU A 748 34.38 11.41 -16.00
N ALA A 749 34.31 10.13 -16.37
CA ALA A 749 34.20 9.68 -17.76
C ALA A 749 32.89 10.16 -18.43
N ALA A 750 31.81 10.27 -17.67
CA ALA A 750 30.56 10.89 -18.10
C ALA A 750 30.64 12.44 -18.19
N GLY A 751 31.79 13.04 -17.84
CA GLY A 751 32.05 14.47 -17.93
C GLY A 751 31.59 15.28 -16.72
N PHE A 752 31.36 14.67 -15.57
CA PHE A 752 31.13 15.39 -14.32
C PHE A 752 32.44 15.88 -13.70
N LYS A 753 32.37 16.95 -12.93
CA LYS A 753 33.42 17.29 -11.98
C LYS A 753 33.15 16.60 -10.64
N VAL A 754 33.96 15.62 -10.29
CA VAL A 754 33.80 14.83 -9.04
C VAL A 754 34.71 15.40 -7.95
N GLU A 755 34.15 15.58 -6.75
CA GLU A 755 34.92 16.02 -5.59
C GLU A 755 34.35 15.45 -4.28
N PRO A 756 35.23 15.12 -3.30
CA PRO A 756 34.78 14.67 -2.00
C PRO A 756 34.23 15.85 -1.19
N ILE A 757 33.08 15.65 -0.56
CA ILE A 757 32.54 16.57 0.45
C ILE A 757 33.21 16.32 1.80
N ASP A 758 33.34 15.04 2.17
CA ASP A 758 34.02 14.62 3.40
C ASP A 758 34.54 13.18 3.25
N ILE A 759 35.67 12.88 3.88
CA ILE A 759 36.25 11.54 3.93
C ILE A 759 36.66 11.26 5.37
N ARG A 760 36.25 10.10 5.88
CA ARG A 760 36.55 9.66 7.24
C ARG A 760 38.04 9.39 7.40
N GLU A 761 38.73 10.37 7.97
CA GLU A 761 40.14 10.31 8.30
C GLU A 761 40.39 10.54 9.79
N ASN A 762 41.45 9.92 10.33
CA ASN A 762 41.93 10.15 11.70
C ASN A 762 40.87 9.97 12.80
N GLY A 763 39.91 9.06 12.60
CA GLY A 763 38.83 8.79 13.55
C GLY A 763 37.78 9.90 13.69
N LYS A 764 37.77 10.89 12.79
CA LYS A 764 36.73 11.93 12.74
C LYS A 764 35.49 11.41 12.02
N ALA A 765 34.33 11.66 12.61
CA ALA A 765 33.05 11.33 11.96
C ALA A 765 32.68 12.37 10.90
N ILE A 766 32.04 11.92 9.82
CA ILE A 766 31.55 12.79 8.74
C ILE A 766 30.18 13.40 9.04
N ASP A 767 29.38 12.74 9.89
CA ASP A 767 28.08 13.21 10.39
C ASP A 767 27.71 12.52 11.72
N ARG A 768 26.52 12.80 12.28
CA ARG A 768 26.08 12.22 13.57
C ARG A 768 25.88 10.70 13.49
N VAL A 769 25.67 10.15 12.30
CA VAL A 769 25.43 8.72 12.08
C VAL A 769 26.74 7.97 11.86
N ASN A 770 27.66 8.57 11.12
CA ASN A 770 29.00 8.07 10.81
C ASN A 770 29.01 6.66 10.19
N MET A 771 27.94 6.29 9.48
CA MET A 771 27.81 4.95 8.89
C MET A 771 28.81 4.72 7.74
N TYR A 772 29.06 5.77 6.95
CA TYR A 772 29.82 5.71 5.72
C TYR A 772 31.26 6.23 5.90
N ALA A 773 32.16 5.77 5.04
CA ALA A 773 33.56 6.19 5.06
C ALA A 773 33.82 7.46 4.25
N SER A 774 32.95 7.81 3.31
CA SER A 774 33.07 9.05 2.54
C SER A 774 31.73 9.57 2.03
N PHE A 775 31.71 10.85 1.67
CA PHE A 775 30.58 11.59 1.11
C PHE A 775 31.07 12.41 -0.08
N TRP A 776 30.42 12.26 -1.24
CA TRP A 776 30.92 12.78 -2.52
C TRP A 776 29.83 13.49 -3.32
N ARG A 777 30.27 14.36 -4.25
CA ARG A 777 29.40 14.95 -5.27
C ARG A 777 30.04 14.94 -6.65
N ALA A 778 29.20 14.82 -7.67
CA ALA A 778 29.51 15.00 -9.07
C ALA A 778 28.71 16.18 -9.62
N ILE A 779 29.37 17.24 -10.07
CA ILE A 779 28.75 18.48 -10.55
C ILE A 779 28.71 18.47 -12.08
N LYS A 780 27.51 18.70 -12.65
CA LYS A 780 27.34 18.87 -14.09
C LYS A 780 27.85 20.26 -14.48
N SER A 781 28.84 20.30 -15.35
CA SER A 781 29.36 21.55 -15.93
C SER A 781 28.32 22.22 -16.83
#